data_AF-A0A8J2PFJ1-F1
#
_entry.id   AF-A0A8J2PFJ1-F1
#
_cell.length_a   1.000
_cell.length_b   1.000
_cell.length_c   1.000
_cell.angle_alpha   90.00
_cell.angle_beta   90.00
_cell.angle_gamma   90.00
#
_symmetry.space_group_name_H-M   'P 1'
#
loop_
_entity.id
_entity.type
_entity.pdbx_description
1 polymer ?
#
loop_
_entity_poly.entity_id
_entity_poly.type
_entity_poly.pdbx_seq_one_letter_code
_entity_poly.pdbx_strand_id
1 'polypeptide(L)'
;MTKYVESEIVISGISGRFPKSDNLNEFWLNLIEGKDMISDEHDRFLELGLKMPSRMGIVNSLDKFDADFFAIHSKQAITLEPRIRKLLEVSHEAIMDAGLSPVSIHGSNTGVFVATCDSEAAAISHRSFTKHNAYAVLGSSTSMLANRISFFYDLHGPSFVLDTACSSSGVAIHQAMQAIQTEVCDAAIVAGARLHHDAIAGYMFYALDMTSTDGKCKVFDAAADGYARAEAVVAVYICKKEVAKRAYATIVHVGINNDGYKDEGVTYPSNIMQEKVIRKVYKDIGLDPLEVDYFEAHGTGTKVGDPEEMSAITRVFCEGRKGALPIGSVKSNMGHSEPVCSLCSIAKLILSHIARTIPANLHYHTPNPGIPALFDGRVKVVDTNQPFDARYVAINSLGFGGTNVHLLMKFDNKQNNESQWRPSTPVIIAGSGRTEEAVRYFLENALQHKQDQHFVKLLHELSAEAIPRHPYRGYVVANVNNFETIVEKMEPKDALWFIFSGMGSQWPGMTKDLIKFEEFKKSITTSAKYLSSVGFDLKKLLKSGDKSMFEDLKNAMVAITATQIATPTISPLIKWDYGETWYTPHNRQEFNKHKGARFDIDLSNPGDSFYEGHCIEGKIIFPATGYLLLVWKFFSSQIHLEVDQCPVVFQNVRFERLTFLNSETHSTFIVNILQGSGKFEILESDVVVCTGEIRQLLGGVKKEVSTAAFSSEISQSEPRLTKDDFYKELHLRGYNYSGLFQGIQESGIEGNWGKVDWTGDWVSFLDCILQLHILQNENRTLFVPTRIKKIIIDPSEVKTNLQEQNNIITVNVSRYHETAGFPGFELRGLNFANFSSKSQLCDPITTEHVFVSYCSSESTTISKEIALQSIVEIVVENSEGAKFEFTEILSNLHNSVTAQVKDSCTFSFSTCELTTVNVSNARTDDLEFVKNGSKIISLQELAFNPSNHFVYTDCESHFMEFEALLISGGFLLFKCADTLLDLFRGYEIISKNRFLEKGFEQTFVLLRKISINTGRSTVISTDDNDFKWVESAKKIIRNSQVQQVVFASQNPSSGINGFVKCLVKELRNVKIQCFHAIDPIELNFDKPSIYLQQQIRGFV
;
A
#
# COMPACT_ATOMS: atom_id res chain seq x y z
N MET A 1 -12.70 17.67 -59.07
CA MET A 1 -13.93 17.94 -58.31
C MET A 1 -14.51 16.60 -57.90
N THR A 2 -14.01 16.04 -56.80
CA THR A 2 -14.54 14.80 -56.22
C THR A 2 -15.84 15.15 -55.51
N LYS A 3 -16.94 14.50 -55.90
CA LYS A 3 -18.26 14.64 -55.26
C LYS A 3 -18.11 14.34 -53.76
N TYR A 4 -18.21 15.37 -52.92
CA TYR A 4 -18.44 15.18 -51.48
C TYR A 4 -19.80 14.49 -51.32
N VAL A 5 -19.87 13.49 -50.45
CA VAL A 5 -21.13 12.81 -50.11
C VAL A 5 -22.10 13.84 -49.51
N GLU A 6 -23.33 13.89 -50.04
CA GLU A 6 -24.41 14.86 -49.74
C GLU A 6 -24.98 14.79 -48.30
N SER A 7 -24.49 13.91 -47.42
CA SER A 7 -25.09 13.69 -46.10
C SER A 7 -24.74 14.80 -45.10
N GLU A 8 -25.76 15.46 -44.54
CA GLU A 8 -25.61 16.44 -43.45
C GLU A 8 -24.98 15.76 -42.22
N ILE A 9 -24.00 16.39 -41.56
CA ILE A 9 -23.42 15.90 -40.29
C ILE A 9 -24.09 16.62 -39.13
N VAL A 10 -24.58 15.85 -38.17
CA VAL A 10 -25.35 16.36 -37.02
C VAL A 10 -24.69 16.03 -35.71
N ILE A 11 -24.89 16.90 -34.72
CA ILE A 11 -24.62 16.61 -33.31
C ILE A 11 -25.81 15.83 -32.78
N SER A 12 -25.60 14.54 -32.49
CA SER A 12 -26.65 13.64 -32.03
C SER A 12 -26.73 13.55 -30.51
N GLY A 13 -25.58 13.66 -29.82
CA GLY A 13 -25.49 13.61 -28.37
C GLY A 13 -24.48 14.59 -27.81
N ILE A 14 -24.69 15.05 -26.57
CA ILE A 14 -23.78 15.99 -25.89
C ILE A 14 -23.80 15.76 -24.37
N SER A 15 -22.64 15.88 -23.73
CA SER A 15 -22.53 16.00 -22.27
C SER A 15 -21.30 16.80 -21.87
N GLY A 16 -21.28 17.31 -20.64
CA GLY A 16 -20.11 17.99 -20.10
C GLY A 16 -20.15 18.29 -18.61
N ARG A 17 -19.01 18.76 -18.12
CA ARG A 17 -18.75 19.35 -16.81
C ARG A 17 -18.20 20.75 -17.02
N PHE A 18 -18.77 21.71 -16.33
CA PHE A 18 -18.47 23.13 -16.47
C PHE A 18 -18.26 23.75 -15.08
N PRO A 19 -17.71 24.98 -14.99
CA PRO A 19 -17.58 25.62 -13.70
C PRO A 19 -18.92 25.68 -12.95
N LYS A 20 -18.89 25.28 -11.67
CA LYS A 20 -20.08 25.18 -10.80
C LYS A 20 -21.25 24.36 -11.37
N SER A 21 -20.99 23.45 -12.32
CA SER A 21 -22.03 22.68 -13.00
C SER A 21 -21.56 21.24 -13.30
N ASP A 22 -22.17 20.26 -12.63
CA ASP A 22 -21.85 18.84 -12.80
C ASP A 22 -22.59 18.18 -13.98
N ASN A 23 -23.48 18.91 -14.66
CA ASN A 23 -24.21 18.45 -15.85
C ASN A 23 -24.75 19.62 -16.68
N LEU A 24 -25.32 19.31 -17.85
CA LEU A 24 -25.87 20.31 -18.77
C LEU A 24 -27.07 21.09 -18.21
N ASN A 25 -27.88 20.49 -17.33
CA ASN A 25 -29.03 21.17 -16.73
C ASN A 25 -28.58 22.24 -15.74
N GLU A 26 -27.62 21.93 -14.87
CA GLU A 26 -27.00 22.91 -13.96
C GLU A 26 -26.31 24.02 -14.76
N PHE A 27 -25.61 23.67 -15.85
CA PHE A 27 -24.97 24.65 -16.71
C PHE A 27 -26.00 25.60 -17.33
N TRP A 28 -27.11 25.07 -17.83
CA TRP A 28 -28.22 25.87 -18.34
C TRP A 28 -28.82 26.80 -17.29
N LEU A 29 -29.09 26.29 -16.08
CA LEU A 29 -29.63 27.09 -14.97
C LEU A 29 -28.69 28.25 -14.61
N ASN A 30 -27.38 27.99 -14.52
CA ASN A 30 -26.41 29.03 -14.25
C ASN A 30 -26.34 30.08 -15.38
N LEU A 31 -26.44 29.65 -16.65
CA LEU A 31 -26.47 30.56 -17.80
C LEU A 31 -27.70 31.46 -17.79
N ILE A 32 -28.91 30.91 -17.63
CA ILE A 32 -30.16 31.66 -17.74
C ILE A 32 -30.40 32.60 -16.56
N GLU A 33 -29.91 32.23 -15.37
CA GLU A 33 -29.93 33.09 -14.17
C GLU A 33 -28.86 34.19 -14.20
N GLY A 34 -27.97 34.19 -15.20
CA GLY A 34 -26.89 35.17 -15.32
C GLY A 34 -25.84 35.04 -14.21
N LYS A 35 -25.62 33.82 -13.69
CA LYS A 35 -24.64 33.57 -12.63
C LYS A 35 -23.23 33.57 -13.20
N ASP A 36 -22.34 34.33 -12.58
CA ASP A 36 -20.90 34.28 -12.81
C ASP A 36 -20.33 32.97 -12.21
N MET A 37 -19.91 32.06 -13.10
CA MET A 37 -19.45 30.72 -12.70
C MET A 37 -17.97 30.69 -12.29
N ILE A 38 -17.30 31.85 -12.31
CA ILE A 38 -15.94 32.01 -11.80
C ILE A 38 -16.00 32.16 -10.26
N SER A 39 -15.07 31.53 -9.54
CA SER A 39 -15.01 31.56 -8.06
C SER A 39 -13.72 32.19 -7.54
N ASP A 40 -13.82 32.85 -6.39
CA ASP A 40 -12.69 33.40 -5.63
C ASP A 40 -11.93 32.32 -4.81
N GLU A 41 -12.50 31.12 -4.70
CA GLU A 41 -11.98 30.00 -3.91
C GLU A 41 -11.01 29.16 -4.74
N HIS A 42 -9.73 29.52 -4.72
CA HIS A 42 -8.68 28.66 -5.26
C HIS A 42 -7.57 28.39 -4.24
N ASP A 43 -7.86 27.52 -3.27
CA ASP A 43 -6.85 27.05 -2.31
C ASP A 43 -5.68 26.30 -2.98
N ARG A 44 -5.83 25.82 -4.23
CA ARG A 44 -4.80 24.97 -4.86
C ARG A 44 -3.47 25.70 -5.14
N PHE A 45 -3.44 27.04 -5.16
CA PHE A 45 -2.23 27.82 -5.53
C PHE A 45 -1.79 28.86 -4.47
N LEU A 46 -2.49 28.97 -3.33
CA LEU A 46 -2.21 29.99 -2.31
C LEU A 46 -0.81 29.86 -1.67
N GLU A 47 -0.22 28.67 -1.68
CA GLU A 47 1.04 28.37 -0.97
C GLU A 47 2.32 28.92 -1.65
N LEU A 48 2.25 29.41 -2.90
CA LEU A 48 3.45 29.74 -3.68
C LEU A 48 3.84 31.23 -3.67
N GLY A 49 3.04 32.11 -3.05
CA GLY A 49 3.34 33.55 -2.96
C GLY A 49 3.41 34.31 -4.29
N LEU A 50 2.95 33.71 -5.40
CA LEU A 50 2.91 34.32 -6.73
C LEU A 50 1.70 35.29 -6.82
N LYS A 51 1.92 36.50 -7.32
CA LYS A 51 0.83 37.46 -7.59
C LYS A 51 0.08 37.01 -8.85
N MET A 52 -1.05 36.34 -8.63
CA MET A 52 -1.94 35.81 -9.66
C MET A 52 -3.37 36.29 -9.42
N PRO A 53 -4.22 36.41 -10.46
CA PRO A 53 -5.65 36.60 -10.28
C PRO A 53 -6.20 35.48 -9.38
N SER A 54 -6.94 35.86 -8.33
CA SER A 54 -7.49 34.91 -7.35
C SER A 54 -8.68 34.11 -7.87
N ARG A 55 -9.17 34.45 -9.08
CA ARG A 55 -10.44 33.99 -9.63
C ARG A 55 -10.25 33.05 -10.82
N MET A 56 -10.95 31.92 -10.81
CA MET A 56 -10.91 30.91 -11.88
C MET A 56 -12.25 30.18 -11.99
N GLY A 57 -12.62 29.75 -13.21
CA GLY A 57 -13.73 28.80 -13.39
C GLY A 57 -13.25 27.38 -13.09
N ILE A 58 -13.80 26.70 -12.09
CA ILE A 58 -13.32 25.39 -11.62
C ILE A 58 -14.46 24.38 -11.73
N VAL A 59 -14.17 23.20 -12.28
CA VAL A 59 -15.16 22.10 -12.30
C VAL A 59 -15.24 21.43 -10.93
N ASN A 60 -16.44 21.01 -10.55
CA ASN A 60 -16.67 20.33 -9.27
C ASN A 60 -16.12 18.88 -9.30
N SER A 61 -15.95 18.30 -8.11
CA SER A 61 -15.82 16.84 -7.90
C SER A 61 -14.76 16.11 -8.78
N LEU A 62 -13.57 16.70 -8.95
CA LEU A 62 -12.47 16.08 -9.72
C LEU A 62 -11.92 14.77 -9.13
N ASP A 63 -12.20 14.53 -7.86
CA ASP A 63 -11.78 13.35 -7.09
C ASP A 63 -12.70 12.12 -7.31
N LYS A 64 -13.92 12.30 -7.83
CA LYS A 64 -14.92 11.23 -8.00
C LYS A 64 -14.82 10.57 -9.39
N PHE A 65 -14.87 9.24 -9.43
CA PHE A 65 -14.88 8.43 -10.67
C PHE A 65 -15.35 6.98 -10.43
N ASP A 66 -16.25 6.44 -11.25
CA ASP A 66 -16.69 5.02 -11.18
C ASP A 66 -15.71 4.10 -11.94
N ALA A 67 -14.57 3.80 -11.31
CA ALA A 67 -13.53 2.97 -11.92
C ALA A 67 -14.01 1.54 -12.25
N ASP A 68 -14.89 0.97 -11.43
CA ASP A 68 -15.41 -0.39 -11.61
C ASP A 68 -16.28 -0.49 -12.87
N PHE A 69 -17.11 0.53 -13.14
CA PHE A 69 -17.89 0.62 -14.37
C PHE A 69 -16.99 0.61 -15.62
N PHE A 70 -15.92 1.40 -15.58
CA PHE A 70 -14.96 1.50 -16.68
C PHE A 70 -13.96 0.33 -16.76
N ALA A 71 -14.13 -0.73 -15.97
CA ALA A 71 -13.24 -1.89 -15.91
C ALA A 71 -11.78 -1.53 -15.53
N ILE A 72 -11.58 -0.47 -14.75
CA ILE A 72 -10.26 0.02 -14.38
C ILE A 72 -9.95 -0.46 -12.98
N HIS A 73 -8.93 -1.32 -12.86
CA HIS A 73 -8.45 -1.78 -11.56
C HIS A 73 -8.02 -0.60 -10.68
N SER A 74 -8.31 -0.64 -9.37
CA SER A 74 -8.06 0.49 -8.44
C SER A 74 -6.61 1.02 -8.47
N LYS A 75 -5.62 0.12 -8.56
CA LYS A 75 -4.19 0.47 -8.71
C LYS A 75 -3.89 1.32 -9.95
N GLN A 76 -4.63 1.12 -11.05
CA GLN A 76 -4.56 1.97 -12.24
C GLN A 76 -5.36 3.24 -12.04
N ALA A 77 -6.58 3.15 -11.46
CA ALA A 77 -7.48 4.28 -11.24
C ALA A 77 -6.82 5.42 -10.47
N ILE A 78 -6.02 5.11 -9.44
CA ILE A 78 -5.27 6.10 -8.65
C ILE A 78 -4.25 6.86 -9.53
N THR A 79 -3.66 6.20 -10.52
CA THR A 79 -2.71 6.81 -11.46
C THR A 79 -3.36 7.45 -12.69
N LEU A 80 -4.67 7.28 -12.89
CA LEU A 80 -5.39 7.92 -13.98
C LEU A 80 -5.52 9.42 -13.68
N GLU A 81 -5.09 10.24 -14.62
CA GLU A 81 -5.29 11.68 -14.56
C GLU A 81 -6.79 12.03 -14.59
N PRO A 82 -7.25 13.04 -13.81
CA PRO A 82 -8.66 13.41 -13.74
C PRO A 82 -9.32 13.73 -15.10
N ARG A 83 -8.57 14.28 -16.08
CA ARG A 83 -9.11 14.51 -17.43
C ARG A 83 -9.57 13.23 -18.11
N ILE A 84 -8.79 12.15 -18.03
CA ILE A 84 -9.18 10.86 -18.65
C ILE A 84 -10.42 10.30 -17.95
N ARG A 85 -10.47 10.38 -16.62
CA ARG A 85 -11.63 9.93 -15.83
C ARG A 85 -12.91 10.63 -16.28
N LYS A 86 -12.87 11.96 -16.37
CA LYS A 86 -14.03 12.76 -16.77
C LYS A 86 -14.37 12.61 -18.24
N LEU A 87 -13.38 12.46 -19.13
CA LEU A 87 -13.63 12.18 -20.54
C LEU A 87 -14.39 10.85 -20.73
N LEU A 88 -14.01 9.80 -20.01
CA LEU A 88 -14.73 8.52 -20.06
C LEU A 88 -16.20 8.67 -19.66
N GLU A 89 -16.47 9.40 -18.56
CA GLU A 89 -17.83 9.70 -18.08
C GLU A 89 -18.63 10.53 -19.10
N VAL A 90 -18.11 11.69 -19.55
CA VAL A 90 -18.87 12.56 -20.44
C VAL A 90 -19.06 11.96 -21.85
N SER A 91 -18.11 11.14 -22.32
CA SER A 91 -18.29 10.39 -23.57
C SER A 91 -19.38 9.34 -23.42
N HIS A 92 -19.46 8.66 -22.27
CA HIS A 92 -20.55 7.72 -21.96
C HIS A 92 -21.91 8.41 -22.06
N GLU A 93 -22.03 9.53 -21.36
CA GLU A 93 -23.24 10.32 -21.29
C GLU A 93 -23.64 10.87 -22.67
N ALA A 94 -22.67 11.33 -23.48
CA ALA A 94 -22.94 11.80 -24.83
C ALA A 94 -23.42 10.68 -25.77
N ILE A 95 -22.88 9.46 -25.64
CA ILE A 95 -23.35 8.29 -26.41
C ILE A 95 -24.80 7.95 -26.01
N MET A 96 -25.09 7.92 -24.70
CA MET A 96 -26.44 7.66 -24.21
C MET A 96 -27.43 8.77 -24.60
N ASP A 97 -27.00 10.03 -24.57
CA ASP A 97 -27.81 11.19 -24.99
C ASP A 97 -28.12 11.16 -26.50
N ALA A 98 -27.24 10.57 -27.31
CA ALA A 98 -27.51 10.24 -28.72
C ALA A 98 -28.54 9.12 -28.90
N GLY A 99 -29.03 8.50 -27.81
CA GLY A 99 -29.95 7.36 -27.82
C GLY A 99 -29.31 6.04 -28.21
N LEU A 100 -27.99 5.96 -28.12
CA LEU A 100 -27.21 4.78 -28.43
C LEU A 100 -26.89 4.03 -27.15
N SER A 101 -27.11 2.72 -27.17
CA SER A 101 -26.54 1.83 -26.16
C SER A 101 -25.02 1.81 -26.36
N PRO A 102 -24.20 1.94 -25.30
CA PRO A 102 -22.74 1.81 -25.39
C PRO A 102 -22.29 0.51 -26.08
N VAL A 103 -23.05 -0.57 -25.94
CA VAL A 103 -22.75 -1.86 -26.60
C VAL A 103 -23.02 -1.82 -28.09
N SER A 104 -24.04 -1.07 -28.52
CA SER A 104 -24.44 -0.98 -29.93
C SER A 104 -23.37 -0.37 -30.85
N ILE A 105 -22.36 0.29 -30.27
CA ILE A 105 -21.23 0.89 -31.00
C ILE A 105 -19.93 0.08 -30.88
N HIS A 106 -19.91 -1.03 -30.14
CA HIS A 106 -18.73 -1.90 -30.07
C HIS A 106 -18.37 -2.48 -31.44
N GLY A 107 -17.09 -2.48 -31.78
CA GLY A 107 -16.55 -2.89 -33.07
C GLY A 107 -16.88 -1.95 -34.22
N SER A 108 -17.53 -0.81 -33.95
CA SER A 108 -17.89 0.15 -35.00
C SER A 108 -16.69 0.95 -35.47
N ASN A 109 -16.73 1.41 -36.72
CA ASN A 109 -15.76 2.34 -37.27
C ASN A 109 -16.05 3.79 -36.81
N THR A 110 -16.17 4.00 -35.50
CA THR A 110 -16.37 5.32 -34.88
C THR A 110 -15.02 5.92 -34.51
N GLY A 111 -14.78 7.17 -34.91
CA GLY A 111 -13.55 7.91 -34.54
C GLY A 111 -13.65 8.60 -33.18
N VAL A 112 -12.51 8.91 -32.57
CA VAL A 112 -12.37 9.66 -31.32
C VAL A 112 -11.34 10.78 -31.52
N PHE A 113 -11.78 12.02 -31.38
CA PHE A 113 -10.97 13.22 -31.58
C PHE A 113 -11.00 14.06 -30.30
N VAL A 114 -9.90 14.06 -29.54
CA VAL A 114 -9.84 14.76 -28.25
C VAL A 114 -9.00 16.03 -28.33
N ALA A 115 -9.61 17.14 -27.96
CA ALA A 115 -8.97 18.44 -27.86
C ALA A 115 -8.39 18.67 -26.47
N THR A 116 -7.10 19.01 -26.40
CA THR A 116 -6.41 19.28 -25.14
C THR A 116 -5.25 20.23 -25.35
N CYS A 117 -4.71 20.74 -24.24
CA CYS A 117 -3.37 21.31 -24.15
C CYS A 117 -2.51 20.46 -23.21
N ASP A 118 -1.23 20.85 -23.04
CA ASP A 118 -0.25 20.25 -22.13
C ASP A 118 -0.84 19.70 -20.82
N SER A 119 -0.37 18.51 -20.42
CA SER A 119 -0.76 17.89 -19.15
C SER A 119 0.03 18.45 -17.97
N GLU A 120 -0.62 19.32 -17.20
CA GLU A 120 -0.11 19.83 -15.94
C GLU A 120 -0.02 18.72 -14.87
N ALA A 121 -1.00 17.82 -14.81
CA ALA A 121 -1.02 16.71 -13.86
C ALA A 121 0.06 15.66 -14.16
N ALA A 122 0.30 15.33 -15.44
CA ALA A 122 1.41 14.48 -15.83
C ALA A 122 2.74 15.13 -15.44
N ALA A 123 2.94 16.42 -15.76
CA ALA A 123 4.14 17.15 -15.40
C ALA A 123 4.41 17.17 -13.88
N ILE A 124 3.38 17.30 -13.05
CA ILE A 124 3.49 17.23 -11.58
C ILE A 124 3.82 15.81 -11.13
N SER A 125 3.14 14.79 -11.67
CA SER A 125 3.39 13.38 -11.34
C SER A 125 4.84 12.98 -11.65
N HIS A 126 5.34 13.30 -12.84
CA HIS A 126 6.68 12.96 -13.32
C HIS A 126 7.84 13.62 -12.54
N ARG A 127 7.59 14.61 -11.67
CA ARG A 127 8.62 15.20 -10.80
C ARG A 127 9.09 14.26 -9.67
N SER A 128 8.40 13.14 -9.41
CA SER A 128 8.74 12.19 -8.34
C SER A 128 9.08 10.78 -8.87
N PHE A 129 10.31 10.57 -9.34
CA PHE A 129 10.76 9.29 -9.97
C PHE A 129 10.53 8.02 -9.14
N THR A 130 10.37 8.11 -7.81
CA THR A 130 10.32 6.96 -6.89
C THR A 130 8.90 6.46 -6.56
N LYS A 131 7.83 7.13 -7.03
CA LYS A 131 6.42 6.78 -6.71
C LYS A 131 5.59 6.31 -7.90
N HIS A 132 6.23 6.06 -9.05
CA HIS A 132 5.51 5.70 -10.27
C HIS A 132 5.32 4.19 -10.37
N ASN A 133 4.06 3.78 -10.30
CA ASN A 133 3.61 2.55 -10.92
C ASN A 133 3.72 2.71 -12.46
N ALA A 134 4.23 1.70 -13.18
CA ALA A 134 4.35 1.73 -14.64
C ALA A 134 3.03 2.07 -15.38
N TYR A 135 1.88 1.78 -14.77
CA TYR A 135 0.57 2.17 -15.28
C TYR A 135 0.34 3.70 -15.35
N ALA A 136 1.18 4.52 -14.70
CA ALA A 136 1.12 5.98 -14.81
C ALA A 136 1.26 6.44 -16.27
N VAL A 137 2.11 5.78 -17.08
CA VAL A 137 2.21 6.08 -18.52
C VAL A 137 0.86 5.88 -19.21
N LEU A 138 0.14 4.80 -18.87
CA LEU A 138 -1.21 4.56 -19.38
C LEU A 138 -2.25 5.51 -18.77
N GLY A 139 -1.95 6.11 -17.62
CA GLY A 139 -2.85 6.98 -16.86
C GLY A 139 -2.66 8.47 -17.12
N SER A 140 -1.57 8.89 -17.77
CA SER A 140 -1.23 10.32 -17.96
C SER A 140 -0.72 10.69 -19.35
N SER A 141 -0.36 9.71 -20.20
CA SER A 141 0.08 10.00 -21.57
C SER A 141 -1.03 10.70 -22.34
N THR A 142 -0.68 11.79 -23.05
CA THR A 142 -1.62 12.59 -23.82
C THR A 142 -2.46 11.74 -24.76
N SER A 143 -1.88 10.75 -25.46
CA SER A 143 -2.61 9.86 -26.38
C SER A 143 -3.71 9.03 -25.70
N MET A 144 -3.58 8.76 -24.39
CA MET A 144 -4.56 8.00 -23.62
C MET A 144 -5.88 8.75 -23.41
N LEU A 145 -5.90 10.07 -23.61
CA LEU A 145 -7.14 10.86 -23.57
C LEU A 145 -8.14 10.40 -24.63
N ALA A 146 -7.67 10.08 -25.85
CA ALA A 146 -8.50 9.50 -26.91
C ALA A 146 -8.51 7.96 -26.83
N ASN A 147 -7.34 7.34 -26.73
CA ASN A 147 -7.22 5.89 -26.89
C ASN A 147 -7.96 5.09 -25.80
N ARG A 148 -8.13 5.63 -24.58
CA ARG A 148 -8.91 4.94 -23.54
C ARG A 148 -10.41 4.96 -23.80
N ILE A 149 -10.93 6.00 -24.44
CA ILE A 149 -12.32 6.04 -24.91
C ILE A 149 -12.49 4.96 -25.99
N SER A 150 -11.61 4.97 -26.99
CA SER A 150 -11.63 3.99 -28.09
C SER A 150 -11.50 2.56 -27.57
N PHE A 151 -10.59 2.32 -26.61
CA PHE A 151 -10.38 1.02 -26.00
C PHE A 151 -11.61 0.53 -25.22
N PHE A 152 -12.21 1.39 -24.39
CA PHE A 152 -13.32 0.98 -23.53
C PHE A 152 -14.59 0.64 -24.32
N TYR A 153 -14.88 1.41 -25.37
CA TYR A 153 -16.06 1.22 -26.22
C TYR A 153 -15.79 0.37 -27.47
N ASP A 154 -14.61 -0.24 -27.58
CA ASP A 154 -14.19 -1.06 -28.73
C ASP A 154 -14.37 -0.35 -30.09
N LEU A 155 -13.90 0.90 -30.19
CA LEU A 155 -14.05 1.73 -31.40
C LEU A 155 -12.84 1.58 -32.30
N HIS A 156 -13.07 1.25 -33.58
CA HIS A 156 -12.00 0.90 -34.53
C HIS A 156 -11.66 2.04 -35.51
N GLY A 157 -12.31 3.20 -35.38
CA GLY A 157 -12.00 4.38 -36.16
C GLY A 157 -10.75 5.15 -35.69
N PRO A 158 -10.45 6.30 -36.31
CA PRO A 158 -9.30 7.12 -35.96
C PRO A 158 -9.35 7.59 -34.49
N SER A 159 -8.25 7.51 -33.77
CA SER A 159 -8.18 7.89 -32.35
C SER A 159 -7.00 8.83 -32.11
N PHE A 160 -7.27 10.14 -32.05
CA PHE A 160 -6.22 11.16 -31.98
C PHE A 160 -6.49 12.24 -30.95
N VAL A 161 -5.40 12.87 -30.54
CA VAL A 161 -5.40 14.03 -29.65
C VAL A 161 -4.82 15.22 -30.40
N LEU A 162 -5.49 16.37 -30.29
CA LEU A 162 -5.20 17.57 -31.05
C LEU A 162 -4.92 18.73 -30.09
N ASP A 163 -3.82 19.44 -30.33
CA ASP A 163 -3.43 20.66 -29.63
C ASP A 163 -3.13 21.78 -30.63
N THR A 164 -4.04 22.73 -30.71
CA THR A 164 -3.87 24.02 -31.39
C THR A 164 -4.21 25.16 -30.42
N ALA A 165 -3.89 24.98 -29.13
CA ALA A 165 -4.26 25.88 -28.04
C ALA A 165 -5.79 26.11 -27.95
N CYS A 166 -6.24 27.36 -27.87
CA CYS A 166 -7.66 27.67 -27.66
C CYS A 166 -8.59 27.22 -28.81
N SER A 167 -8.06 26.87 -29.98
CA SER A 167 -8.85 26.37 -31.12
C SER A 167 -8.94 24.86 -31.23
N SER A 168 -8.32 24.09 -30.32
CA SER A 168 -8.19 22.63 -30.42
C SER A 168 -9.53 21.92 -30.64
N SER A 169 -10.59 22.27 -29.90
CA SER A 169 -11.91 21.63 -30.08
C SER A 169 -12.56 21.95 -31.42
N GLY A 170 -12.40 23.17 -31.93
CA GLY A 170 -12.85 23.52 -33.28
C GLY A 170 -12.11 22.73 -34.36
N VAL A 171 -10.78 22.56 -34.21
CA VAL A 171 -9.98 21.72 -35.10
C VAL A 171 -10.38 20.24 -34.99
N ALA A 172 -10.67 19.75 -33.80
CA ALA A 172 -11.15 18.38 -33.58
C ALA A 172 -12.49 18.12 -34.28
N ILE A 173 -13.43 19.07 -34.22
CA ILE A 173 -14.68 18.98 -34.97
C ILE A 173 -14.41 18.97 -36.48
N HIS A 174 -13.54 19.84 -36.99
CA HIS A 174 -13.16 19.86 -38.40
C HIS A 174 -12.60 18.51 -38.85
N GLN A 175 -11.65 17.93 -38.11
CA GLN A 175 -11.04 16.64 -38.46
C GLN A 175 -12.04 15.49 -38.40
N ALA A 176 -12.91 15.47 -37.39
CA ALA A 176 -13.95 14.46 -37.28
C ALA A 176 -14.98 14.57 -38.42
N MET A 177 -15.37 15.80 -38.79
CA MET A 177 -16.26 16.05 -39.92
C MET A 177 -15.65 15.55 -41.24
N GLN A 178 -14.37 15.86 -41.48
CA GLN A 178 -13.64 15.40 -42.66
C GLN A 178 -13.51 13.88 -42.70
N ALA A 179 -13.24 13.24 -41.56
CA ALA A 179 -13.15 11.78 -41.47
C ALA A 179 -14.49 11.10 -41.81
N ILE A 180 -15.62 11.66 -41.37
CA ILE A 180 -16.95 11.16 -41.70
C ILE A 180 -17.29 11.38 -43.19
N GLN A 181 -17.00 12.58 -43.72
CA GLN A 181 -17.26 12.93 -45.12
C GLN A 181 -16.43 12.11 -46.12
N THR A 182 -15.22 11.72 -45.72
CA THR A 182 -14.32 10.88 -46.52
C THR A 182 -14.47 9.39 -46.22
N GLU A 183 -15.47 9.01 -45.42
CA GLU A 183 -15.79 7.62 -45.04
C GLU A 183 -14.64 6.88 -44.35
N VAL A 184 -13.73 7.62 -43.72
CA VAL A 184 -12.69 7.05 -42.84
C VAL A 184 -13.34 6.54 -41.54
N CYS A 185 -14.41 7.19 -41.06
CA CYS A 185 -15.27 6.72 -39.99
C CYS A 185 -16.75 7.00 -40.29
N ASP A 186 -17.66 6.29 -39.63
CA ASP A 186 -19.12 6.46 -39.84
C ASP A 186 -19.73 7.50 -38.90
N ALA A 187 -19.11 7.63 -37.72
CA ALA A 187 -19.45 8.56 -36.66
C ALA A 187 -18.18 8.96 -35.92
N ALA A 188 -18.29 9.95 -35.04
CA ALA A 188 -17.17 10.35 -34.19
C ALA A 188 -17.62 10.88 -32.83
N ILE A 189 -16.81 10.58 -31.82
CA ILE A 189 -16.82 11.26 -30.53
C ILE A 189 -15.80 12.39 -30.62
N VAL A 190 -16.26 13.63 -30.49
CA VAL A 190 -15.39 14.80 -30.36
C VAL A 190 -15.46 15.28 -28.92
N ALA A 191 -14.34 15.23 -28.21
CA ALA A 191 -14.29 15.59 -26.80
C ALA A 191 -13.17 16.57 -26.50
N GLY A 192 -13.19 17.20 -25.34
CA GLY A 192 -12.10 18.04 -24.88
C GLY A 192 -12.09 18.20 -23.38
N ALA A 193 -10.89 18.35 -22.81
CA ALA A 193 -10.71 18.50 -21.38
C ALA A 193 -9.59 19.48 -21.04
N ARG A 194 -9.89 20.46 -20.17
CA ARG A 194 -8.90 21.34 -19.56
C ARG A 194 -9.14 21.45 -18.07
N LEU A 195 -8.10 21.11 -17.30
CA LEU A 195 -8.02 21.24 -15.85
C LEU A 195 -6.73 21.99 -15.49
N HIS A 196 -6.78 22.82 -14.45
CA HIS A 196 -5.67 23.66 -14.00
C HIS A 196 -5.14 23.14 -12.66
N HIS A 197 -3.91 22.65 -12.66
CA HIS A 197 -3.20 22.02 -11.55
C HIS A 197 -1.82 22.63 -11.29
N ASP A 198 -1.22 23.35 -12.24
CA ASP A 198 0.10 23.98 -12.12
C ASP A 198 0.00 25.51 -12.04
N ALA A 199 0.29 26.06 -10.86
CA ALA A 199 0.31 27.50 -10.62
C ALA A 199 1.32 28.23 -11.53
N ILE A 200 2.43 27.58 -11.91
CA ILE A 200 3.47 28.17 -12.75
C ILE A 200 2.91 28.44 -14.14
N ALA A 201 2.15 27.49 -14.70
CA ALA A 201 1.51 27.66 -15.99
C ALA A 201 0.52 28.85 -15.95
N GLY A 202 -0.26 28.96 -14.87
CA GLY A 202 -1.11 30.14 -14.63
C GLY A 202 -0.28 31.43 -14.64
N TYR A 203 0.81 31.47 -13.89
CA TYR A 203 1.70 32.64 -13.81
C TYR A 203 2.30 33.03 -15.14
N MET A 204 2.66 32.08 -16.00
CA MET A 204 3.17 32.39 -17.33
C MET A 204 2.11 33.10 -18.19
N PHE A 205 0.85 32.67 -18.16
CA PHE A 205 -0.21 33.37 -18.89
C PHE A 205 -0.52 34.76 -18.33
N TYR A 206 -0.42 34.94 -17.01
CA TYR A 206 -0.54 36.26 -16.38
C TYR A 206 0.64 37.16 -16.73
N ALA A 207 1.87 36.66 -16.71
CA ALA A 207 3.07 37.41 -17.08
C ALA A 207 3.12 37.79 -18.57
N LEU A 208 2.30 37.14 -19.42
CA LEU A 208 2.07 37.53 -20.82
C LEU A 208 0.93 38.54 -20.99
N ASP A 209 0.38 39.09 -19.90
CA ASP A 209 -0.77 40.02 -19.89
C ASP A 209 -2.00 39.47 -20.64
N MET A 210 -2.15 38.15 -20.69
CA MET A 210 -3.29 37.51 -21.37
C MET A 210 -4.50 37.33 -20.45
N THR A 211 -4.27 37.23 -19.14
CA THR A 211 -5.32 36.98 -18.16
C THR A 211 -5.75 38.25 -17.44
N SER A 212 -7.06 38.37 -17.19
CA SER A 212 -7.63 39.53 -16.50
C SER A 212 -7.19 39.60 -15.03
N THR A 213 -6.91 40.82 -14.56
CA THR A 213 -6.50 41.08 -13.17
C THR A 213 -7.60 40.81 -12.15
N ASP A 214 -8.86 41.09 -12.51
CA ASP A 214 -10.04 40.80 -11.70
C ASP A 214 -10.66 39.43 -12.01
N GLY A 215 -9.97 38.64 -12.85
CA GLY A 215 -10.37 37.28 -13.23
C GLY A 215 -11.78 37.21 -13.81
N LYS A 216 -12.15 38.15 -14.69
CA LYS A 216 -13.40 38.11 -15.47
C LYS A 216 -13.13 38.25 -16.96
N CYS A 217 -13.92 37.56 -17.79
CA CYS A 217 -13.93 37.79 -19.23
C CYS A 217 -14.91 38.93 -19.55
N LYS A 218 -14.40 40.16 -19.61
CA LYS A 218 -15.18 41.39 -19.90
C LYS A 218 -15.36 41.59 -21.41
N VAL A 219 -16.04 40.64 -22.04
CA VAL A 219 -16.13 40.54 -23.51
C VAL A 219 -16.82 41.77 -24.10
N PHE A 220 -16.15 42.46 -25.01
CA PHE A 220 -16.57 43.70 -25.69
C PHE A 220 -16.75 44.94 -24.81
N ASP A 221 -16.42 44.86 -23.52
CA ASP A 221 -16.49 46.00 -22.60
C ASP A 221 -15.22 46.87 -22.71
N ALA A 222 -15.34 48.17 -22.43
CA ALA A 222 -14.21 49.10 -22.38
C ALA A 222 -13.17 48.73 -21.31
N ALA A 223 -13.57 48.03 -20.25
CA ALA A 223 -12.71 47.55 -19.17
C ALA A 223 -12.06 46.17 -19.45
N ALA A 224 -12.21 45.64 -20.66
CA ALA A 224 -11.50 44.45 -21.14
C ALA A 224 -9.98 44.56 -20.90
N ASP A 225 -9.40 43.61 -20.17
CA ASP A 225 -7.97 43.58 -19.83
C ASP A 225 -7.33 42.19 -19.97
N GLY A 226 -8.09 41.19 -20.36
CA GLY A 226 -7.66 39.79 -20.46
C GLY A 226 -8.82 38.83 -20.22
N TYR A 227 -8.53 37.53 -20.26
CA TYR A 227 -9.54 36.50 -19.96
C TYR A 227 -9.35 35.90 -18.56
N ALA A 228 -10.43 35.39 -17.99
CA ALA A 228 -10.38 34.51 -16.81
C ALA A 228 -10.14 33.08 -17.26
N ARG A 229 -9.18 32.35 -16.69
CA ARG A 229 -8.99 30.92 -17.01
C ARG A 229 -10.15 30.10 -16.46
N ALA A 230 -10.54 29.04 -17.16
CA ALA A 230 -11.57 28.12 -16.70
C ALA A 230 -11.25 26.66 -17.05
N GLU A 231 -11.79 25.76 -16.25
CA GLU A 231 -11.80 24.32 -16.47
C GLU A 231 -13.10 23.89 -17.16
N ALA A 232 -13.02 22.89 -18.03
CA ALA A 232 -14.20 22.24 -18.60
C ALA A 232 -13.85 20.86 -19.16
N VAL A 233 -14.82 19.96 -19.18
CA VAL A 233 -14.72 18.66 -19.86
C VAL A 233 -16.00 18.44 -20.64
N VAL A 234 -15.95 18.32 -21.96
CA VAL A 234 -17.15 18.26 -22.81
C VAL A 234 -16.95 17.20 -23.90
N ALA A 235 -18.00 16.46 -24.22
CA ALA A 235 -18.03 15.53 -25.36
C ALA A 235 -19.31 15.71 -26.19
N VAL A 236 -19.17 15.57 -27.50
CA VAL A 236 -20.28 15.48 -28.45
C VAL A 236 -20.12 14.23 -29.30
N TYR A 237 -21.25 13.59 -29.61
CA TYR A 237 -21.32 12.51 -30.59
C TYR A 237 -21.87 13.08 -31.90
N ILE A 238 -21.09 12.96 -32.98
CA ILE A 238 -21.47 13.42 -34.32
C ILE A 238 -21.57 12.24 -35.29
N CYS A 239 -22.56 12.30 -36.17
CA CYS A 239 -22.76 11.29 -37.20
C CYS A 239 -23.46 11.89 -38.41
N LYS A 240 -23.59 11.10 -39.48
CA LYS A 240 -24.45 11.44 -40.62
C LYS A 240 -25.92 11.53 -40.14
N LYS A 241 -26.70 12.48 -40.66
CA LYS A 241 -28.08 12.74 -40.24
C LYS A 241 -28.99 11.53 -40.41
N GLU A 242 -28.75 10.71 -41.43
CA GLU A 242 -29.59 9.58 -41.81
C GLU A 242 -29.55 8.43 -40.79
N VAL A 243 -28.47 8.33 -40.01
CA VAL A 243 -28.29 7.32 -38.96
C VAL A 243 -28.52 7.87 -37.54
N ALA A 244 -28.68 9.20 -37.42
CA ALA A 244 -28.86 9.85 -36.13
C ALA A 244 -30.26 9.54 -35.56
N LYS A 245 -30.30 9.01 -34.33
CA LYS A 245 -31.57 8.78 -33.61
C LYS A 245 -32.19 10.07 -33.09
N ARG A 246 -31.33 11.05 -32.80
CA ARG A 246 -31.63 12.42 -32.41
C ARG A 246 -30.66 13.35 -33.15
N ALA A 247 -31.07 14.59 -33.43
CA ALA A 247 -30.19 15.62 -33.95
C ALA A 247 -30.50 16.96 -33.26
N TYR A 248 -29.53 17.52 -32.55
CA TYR A 248 -29.66 18.84 -31.93
C TYR A 248 -29.44 19.98 -32.92
N ALA A 249 -28.44 19.80 -33.78
CA ALA A 249 -28.04 20.78 -34.78
C ALA A 249 -27.21 20.12 -35.87
N THR A 250 -27.21 20.71 -37.06
CA THR A 250 -26.33 20.34 -38.17
C THR A 250 -25.07 21.19 -38.12
N ILE A 251 -23.90 20.55 -38.20
CA ILE A 251 -22.63 21.22 -38.48
C ILE A 251 -22.57 21.41 -40.00
N VAL A 252 -22.78 22.65 -40.46
CA VAL A 252 -22.87 22.95 -41.89
C VAL A 252 -21.48 22.92 -42.53
N HIS A 253 -20.53 23.60 -41.89
CA HIS A 253 -19.14 23.64 -42.35
C HIS A 253 -18.21 24.14 -41.27
N VAL A 254 -16.93 23.76 -41.38
CA VAL A 254 -15.85 24.26 -40.53
C VAL A 254 -14.69 24.68 -41.42
N GLY A 255 -14.19 25.90 -41.22
CA GLY A 255 -13.00 26.41 -41.89
C GLY A 255 -11.86 26.57 -40.91
N ILE A 256 -10.65 26.23 -41.34
CA ILE A 256 -9.42 26.42 -40.57
C ILE A 256 -8.38 27.18 -41.39
N ASN A 257 -7.61 28.06 -40.76
CA ASN A 257 -6.38 28.62 -41.31
C ASN A 257 -5.39 28.99 -40.20
N ASN A 258 -4.29 29.67 -40.56
CA ASN A 258 -3.33 30.21 -39.61
C ASN A 258 -3.02 31.68 -39.93
N ASP A 259 -2.74 32.46 -38.90
CA ASP A 259 -2.37 33.87 -38.98
C ASP A 259 -1.11 34.14 -39.79
N GLY A 260 -0.17 33.18 -39.84
CA GLY A 260 1.13 33.37 -40.47
C GLY A 260 2.02 34.35 -39.71
N TYR A 261 2.92 35.00 -40.44
CA TYR A 261 3.85 35.99 -39.87
C TYR A 261 3.15 37.33 -39.63
N LYS A 262 3.41 37.94 -38.46
CA LYS A 262 2.85 39.21 -37.99
C LYS A 262 3.98 40.03 -37.36
N ASP A 263 4.07 41.31 -37.68
CA ASP A 263 5.13 42.19 -37.14
C ASP A 263 4.96 42.44 -35.64
N GLU A 264 3.73 42.33 -35.14
CA GLU A 264 3.34 42.53 -33.75
C GLU A 264 3.64 41.31 -32.85
N GLY A 265 4.07 40.18 -33.45
CA GLY A 265 4.44 38.96 -32.75
C GLY A 265 3.40 37.84 -32.81
N VAL A 266 3.75 36.68 -32.24
CA VAL A 266 2.98 35.42 -32.39
C VAL A 266 1.59 35.52 -31.75
N THR A 267 1.47 36.18 -30.60
CA THR A 267 0.23 36.26 -29.81
C THR A 267 -0.78 37.27 -30.35
N TYR A 268 -0.38 38.15 -31.28
CA TYR A 268 -1.26 39.17 -31.85
C TYR A 268 -2.30 38.53 -32.80
N PRO A 269 -3.62 38.69 -32.63
CA PRO A 269 -4.60 38.08 -33.52
C PRO A 269 -4.70 38.81 -34.87
N SER A 270 -4.66 38.09 -36.01
CA SER A 270 -4.79 38.71 -37.34
C SER A 270 -6.25 38.80 -37.81
N ASN A 271 -6.84 40.00 -37.79
CA ASN A 271 -8.18 40.24 -38.34
C ASN A 271 -8.30 39.86 -39.83
N ILE A 272 -7.23 40.05 -40.63
CA ILE A 272 -7.20 39.72 -42.07
C ILE A 272 -7.33 38.21 -42.26
N MET A 273 -6.61 37.41 -41.45
CA MET A 273 -6.65 35.95 -41.57
C MET A 273 -7.95 35.39 -41.01
N GLN A 274 -8.51 35.98 -39.95
CA GLN A 274 -9.84 35.65 -39.46
C GLN A 274 -10.92 35.94 -40.52
N GLU A 275 -10.89 37.11 -41.17
CA GLU A 275 -11.79 37.44 -42.28
C GLU A 275 -11.68 36.42 -43.42
N LYS A 276 -10.45 36.02 -43.80
CA LYS A 276 -10.23 35.04 -44.86
C LYS A 276 -10.82 33.67 -44.56
N VAL A 277 -10.68 33.15 -43.33
CA VAL A 277 -11.28 31.84 -42.98
C VAL A 277 -12.80 31.92 -42.95
N ILE A 278 -13.36 33.02 -42.43
CA ILE A 278 -14.80 33.27 -42.45
C ILE A 278 -15.29 33.27 -43.91
N ARG A 279 -14.76 34.13 -44.78
CA ARG A 279 -15.18 34.21 -46.19
C ARG A 279 -15.01 32.88 -46.94
N LYS A 280 -13.95 32.12 -46.62
CA LYS A 280 -13.75 30.79 -47.18
C LYS A 280 -14.90 29.85 -46.83
N VAL A 281 -15.36 29.84 -45.56
CA VAL A 281 -16.46 28.98 -45.13
C VAL A 281 -17.72 29.23 -45.94
N TYR A 282 -18.16 30.48 -46.05
CA TYR A 282 -19.39 30.84 -46.79
C TYR A 282 -19.24 30.60 -48.29
N LYS A 283 -18.05 30.84 -48.85
CA LYS A 283 -17.76 30.53 -50.25
C LYS A 283 -17.83 29.04 -50.54
N ASP A 284 -17.29 28.20 -49.66
CA ASP A 284 -17.23 26.74 -49.85
C ASP A 284 -18.65 26.12 -49.87
N ILE A 285 -19.59 26.67 -49.10
CA ILE A 285 -20.98 26.18 -49.03
C ILE A 285 -21.99 26.98 -49.87
N GLY A 286 -21.59 28.11 -50.45
CA GLY A 286 -22.46 28.97 -51.24
C GLY A 286 -23.58 29.66 -50.45
N LEU A 287 -23.37 29.96 -49.16
CA LEU A 287 -24.33 30.66 -48.29
C LEU A 287 -23.96 32.15 -48.19
N ASP A 288 -24.93 33.05 -48.21
CA ASP A 288 -24.70 34.47 -47.93
C ASP A 288 -24.40 34.67 -46.43
N PRO A 289 -23.27 35.29 -46.03
CA PRO A 289 -23.00 35.64 -44.62
C PRO A 289 -24.12 36.46 -43.96
N LEU A 290 -24.93 37.19 -44.73
CA LEU A 290 -26.07 37.94 -44.23
C LEU A 290 -27.20 37.05 -43.68
N GLU A 291 -27.19 35.75 -43.98
CA GLU A 291 -28.15 34.77 -43.44
C GLU A 291 -27.82 34.30 -42.01
N VAL A 292 -26.66 34.69 -41.44
CA VAL A 292 -26.34 34.37 -40.05
C VAL A 292 -27.22 35.17 -39.09
N ASP A 293 -27.85 34.49 -38.15
CA ASP A 293 -28.83 35.09 -37.24
C ASP A 293 -28.24 35.43 -35.87
N TYR A 294 -27.20 34.70 -35.44
CA TYR A 294 -26.48 34.93 -34.18
C TYR A 294 -25.01 34.57 -34.33
N PHE A 295 -24.14 35.32 -33.67
CA PHE A 295 -22.71 35.09 -33.65
C PHE A 295 -22.21 34.77 -32.23
N GLU A 296 -21.61 33.61 -32.06
CA GLU A 296 -20.91 33.23 -30.83
C GLU A 296 -19.42 33.49 -31.04
N ALA A 297 -18.96 34.62 -30.50
CA ALA A 297 -17.58 35.07 -30.69
C ALA A 297 -16.58 34.20 -29.91
N HIS A 298 -15.31 34.28 -30.32
CA HIS A 298 -14.24 33.82 -29.46
C HIS A 298 -14.19 34.69 -28.20
N GLY A 299 -14.23 36.03 -28.34
CA GLY A 299 -14.58 36.98 -27.30
C GLY A 299 -13.88 36.72 -25.97
N THR A 300 -12.59 37.08 -25.90
CA THR A 300 -11.74 36.80 -24.73
C THR A 300 -11.77 37.92 -23.70
N GLY A 301 -12.28 39.11 -24.05
CA GLY A 301 -12.18 40.27 -23.19
C GLY A 301 -10.76 40.83 -23.15
N THR A 302 -9.97 40.61 -24.21
CA THR A 302 -8.61 41.18 -24.34
C THR A 302 -8.67 42.53 -25.03
N LYS A 303 -7.77 43.46 -24.65
CA LYS A 303 -7.72 44.83 -25.22
C LYS A 303 -7.52 44.85 -26.73
N VAL A 304 -6.77 43.87 -27.26
CA VAL A 304 -6.44 43.77 -28.69
C VAL A 304 -7.35 42.77 -29.40
N GLY A 305 -7.60 41.60 -28.80
CA GLY A 305 -8.30 40.51 -29.49
C GLY A 305 -9.76 40.81 -29.79
N ASP A 306 -10.50 41.42 -28.87
CA ASP A 306 -11.91 41.72 -29.08
C ASP A 306 -12.12 42.74 -30.24
N PRO A 307 -11.35 43.85 -30.34
CA PRO A 307 -11.41 44.73 -31.51
C PRO A 307 -11.01 44.07 -32.84
N GLU A 308 -9.93 43.27 -32.85
CA GLU A 308 -9.47 42.59 -34.07
C GLU A 308 -10.50 41.58 -34.57
N GLU A 309 -11.06 40.78 -33.67
CA GLU A 309 -12.13 39.83 -34.00
C GLU A 309 -13.37 40.55 -34.53
N MET A 310 -13.84 41.60 -33.84
CA MET A 310 -15.02 42.34 -34.30
C MET A 310 -14.79 43.01 -35.66
N SER A 311 -13.58 43.49 -35.92
CA SER A 311 -13.22 44.06 -37.22
C SER A 311 -13.40 43.04 -38.36
N ALA A 312 -12.95 41.79 -38.15
CA ALA A 312 -13.16 40.70 -39.11
C ALA A 312 -14.66 40.35 -39.27
N ILE A 313 -15.40 40.27 -38.17
CA ILE A 313 -16.84 39.96 -38.18
C ILE A 313 -17.61 41.05 -38.96
N THR A 314 -17.41 42.31 -38.62
CA THR A 314 -18.18 43.41 -39.19
C THR A 314 -17.94 43.57 -40.70
N ARG A 315 -16.74 43.30 -41.20
CA ARG A 315 -16.41 43.32 -42.64
C ARG A 315 -17.09 42.22 -43.46
N VAL A 316 -17.42 41.08 -42.86
CA VAL A 316 -18.06 39.97 -43.56
C VAL A 316 -19.57 39.98 -43.38
N PHE A 317 -20.02 40.31 -42.17
CA PHE A 317 -21.40 40.13 -41.78
C PHE A 317 -22.19 41.45 -41.83
N CYS A 318 -21.62 42.62 -41.57
CA CYS A 318 -22.46 43.81 -41.38
C CYS A 318 -22.71 44.62 -42.66
N GLU A 319 -21.90 44.44 -43.70
CA GLU A 319 -22.08 45.18 -44.96
C GLU A 319 -23.36 44.76 -45.68
N GLY A 320 -24.33 45.67 -45.78
CA GLY A 320 -25.63 45.41 -46.41
C GLY A 320 -26.65 44.65 -45.55
N ARG A 321 -26.33 44.33 -44.28
CA ARG A 321 -27.27 43.68 -43.34
C ARG A 321 -28.43 44.62 -42.98
N LYS A 322 -29.65 44.06 -42.94
CA LYS A 322 -30.82 44.75 -42.39
C LYS A 322 -30.94 44.42 -40.89
N GLY A 323 -30.63 45.39 -40.03
CA GLY A 323 -30.64 45.22 -38.57
C GLY A 323 -29.28 44.84 -38.00
N ALA A 324 -29.18 44.89 -36.67
CA ALA A 324 -27.96 44.55 -35.95
C ALA A 324 -27.74 43.04 -35.91
N LEU A 325 -26.50 42.59 -36.07
CA LEU A 325 -26.13 41.19 -35.80
C LEU A 325 -26.07 40.96 -34.27
N PRO A 326 -26.90 40.08 -33.70
CA PRO A 326 -26.79 39.67 -32.30
C PRO A 326 -25.49 38.89 -32.06
N ILE A 327 -24.75 39.25 -31.02
CA ILE A 327 -23.47 38.61 -30.67
C ILE A 327 -23.34 38.34 -29.17
N GLY A 328 -22.62 37.29 -28.80
CA GLY A 328 -22.25 37.01 -27.42
C GLY A 328 -21.09 36.04 -27.30
N SER A 329 -20.67 35.74 -26.07
CA SER A 329 -19.63 34.76 -25.76
C SER A 329 -19.90 34.10 -24.41
N VAL A 330 -19.95 32.75 -24.41
CA VAL A 330 -20.05 31.93 -23.20
C VAL A 330 -18.91 32.18 -22.21
N LYS A 331 -17.77 32.68 -22.70
CA LYS A 331 -16.60 32.97 -21.85
C LYS A 331 -16.90 34.04 -20.81
N SER A 332 -17.83 34.96 -21.10
CA SER A 332 -18.30 35.94 -20.12
C SER A 332 -18.99 35.29 -18.92
N ASN A 333 -19.67 34.15 -19.10
CA ASN A 333 -20.39 33.46 -18.03
C ASN A 333 -19.49 32.53 -17.21
N MET A 334 -18.55 31.84 -17.88
CA MET A 334 -17.83 30.72 -17.26
C MET A 334 -16.31 30.85 -17.25
N GLY A 335 -15.76 31.89 -17.87
CA GLY A 335 -14.33 32.00 -18.17
C GLY A 335 -13.93 31.22 -19.43
N HIS A 336 -12.65 31.27 -19.77
CA HIS A 336 -12.09 30.67 -20.97
C HIS A 336 -11.56 29.26 -20.68
N SER A 337 -12.24 28.25 -21.22
CA SER A 337 -11.86 26.83 -21.13
C SER A 337 -10.78 26.36 -22.12
N GLU A 338 -9.97 27.31 -22.61
CA GLU A 338 -8.84 27.09 -23.53
C GLU A 338 -9.16 26.08 -24.66
N PRO A 339 -8.61 24.85 -24.72
CA PRO A 339 -8.82 23.96 -25.87
C PRO A 339 -10.27 23.49 -26.00
N VAL A 340 -11.09 23.60 -24.96
CA VAL A 340 -12.48 23.09 -24.91
C VAL A 340 -13.51 24.16 -25.31
N CYS A 341 -13.06 25.37 -25.64
CA CYS A 341 -13.98 26.50 -25.72
C CYS A 341 -15.04 26.39 -26.84
N SER A 342 -14.73 25.78 -27.99
CA SER A 342 -15.74 25.57 -29.05
C SER A 342 -16.85 24.64 -28.58
N LEU A 343 -16.50 23.55 -27.87
CA LEU A 343 -17.50 22.61 -27.33
C LEU A 343 -18.38 23.26 -26.25
N CYS A 344 -17.83 24.18 -25.45
CA CYS A 344 -18.60 24.95 -24.47
C CYS A 344 -19.59 25.90 -25.15
N SER A 345 -19.15 26.58 -26.22
CA SER A 345 -20.01 27.42 -27.07
C SER A 345 -21.13 26.62 -27.71
N ILE A 346 -20.83 25.42 -28.23
CA ILE A 346 -21.83 24.50 -28.79
C ILE A 346 -22.83 24.06 -27.71
N ALA A 347 -22.37 23.73 -26.50
CA ALA A 347 -23.24 23.35 -25.39
C ALA A 347 -24.22 24.49 -25.03
N LYS A 348 -23.72 25.72 -24.87
CA LYS A 348 -24.56 26.91 -24.66
C LYS A 348 -25.61 27.02 -25.76
N LEU A 349 -25.22 26.92 -27.04
CA LEU A 349 -26.11 27.11 -28.18
C LEU A 349 -27.18 26.02 -28.32
N ILE A 350 -26.82 24.75 -28.09
CA ILE A 350 -27.78 23.64 -28.07
C ILE A 350 -28.80 23.84 -26.95
N LEU A 351 -28.34 24.16 -25.74
CA LEU A 351 -29.24 24.44 -24.60
C LEU A 351 -30.13 25.66 -24.87
N SER A 352 -29.56 26.71 -25.47
CA SER A 352 -30.30 27.90 -25.88
C SER A 352 -31.38 27.59 -26.91
N HIS A 353 -31.10 26.71 -27.87
CA HIS A 353 -32.07 26.25 -28.85
C HIS A 353 -33.20 25.44 -28.21
N ILE A 354 -32.85 24.47 -27.34
CA ILE A 354 -33.82 23.64 -26.62
C ILE A 354 -34.77 24.51 -25.78
N ALA A 355 -34.21 25.45 -25.01
CA ALA A 355 -34.95 26.34 -24.13
C ALA A 355 -35.49 27.61 -24.83
N ARG A 356 -35.28 27.73 -26.15
CA ARG A 356 -35.70 28.86 -26.99
C ARG A 356 -35.25 30.23 -26.48
N THR A 357 -34.11 30.30 -25.81
CA THR A 357 -33.60 31.53 -25.20
C THR A 357 -32.08 31.62 -25.31
N ILE A 358 -31.54 32.73 -25.80
CA ILE A 358 -30.11 33.06 -25.76
C ILE A 358 -29.82 33.71 -24.40
N PRO A 359 -28.93 33.14 -23.56
CA PRO A 359 -28.61 33.69 -22.26
C PRO A 359 -27.73 34.95 -22.38
N ALA A 360 -27.85 35.83 -21.40
CA ALA A 360 -27.12 37.09 -21.33
C ALA A 360 -25.59 36.91 -21.29
N ASN A 361 -24.89 37.74 -22.05
CA ASN A 361 -23.46 37.98 -21.99
C ASN A 361 -23.15 38.84 -20.77
N LEU A 362 -22.35 38.32 -19.84
CA LEU A 362 -22.07 39.02 -18.59
C LEU A 362 -20.98 40.08 -18.75
N HIS A 363 -20.86 40.94 -17.74
CA HIS A 363 -19.80 41.94 -17.58
C HIS A 363 -19.70 42.97 -18.72
N TYR A 364 -20.78 43.16 -19.47
CA TYR A 364 -20.91 44.20 -20.49
C TYR A 364 -21.69 45.39 -19.92
N HIS A 365 -20.97 46.45 -19.59
CA HIS A 365 -21.48 47.68 -18.97
C HIS A 365 -21.25 48.91 -19.84
N THR A 366 -20.04 49.07 -20.38
CA THR A 366 -19.65 50.19 -21.24
C THR A 366 -19.07 49.63 -22.54
N PRO A 367 -19.68 49.90 -23.71
CA PRO A 367 -19.17 49.41 -24.99
C PRO A 367 -17.71 49.84 -25.24
N ASN A 368 -16.87 48.92 -25.71
CA ASN A 368 -15.47 49.21 -25.99
C ASN A 368 -15.32 50.24 -27.14
N PRO A 369 -14.69 51.42 -26.90
CA PRO A 369 -14.53 52.47 -27.91
C PRO A 369 -13.65 52.06 -29.11
N GLY A 370 -12.82 51.02 -28.96
CA GLY A 370 -12.07 50.41 -30.05
C GLY A 370 -12.94 49.60 -31.03
N ILE A 371 -14.24 49.47 -30.75
CA ILE A 371 -15.19 48.69 -31.53
C ILE A 371 -16.34 49.58 -32.03
N PRO A 372 -16.18 50.29 -33.17
CA PRO A 372 -17.19 51.25 -33.67
C PRO A 372 -18.58 50.63 -33.90
N ALA A 373 -18.63 49.34 -34.25
CA ALA A 373 -19.87 48.63 -34.56
C ALA A 373 -20.86 48.51 -33.38
N LEU A 374 -20.39 48.71 -32.14
CA LEU A 374 -21.23 48.74 -30.94
C LEU A 374 -22.00 50.07 -30.80
N PHE A 375 -21.51 51.14 -31.45
CA PHE A 375 -22.11 52.49 -31.37
C PHE A 375 -22.97 52.82 -32.59
N ASP A 376 -22.61 52.30 -33.76
CA ASP A 376 -23.33 52.55 -35.01
C ASP A 376 -24.51 51.60 -35.26
N GLY A 377 -24.74 50.63 -34.37
CA GLY A 377 -25.88 49.72 -34.40
C GLY A 377 -25.74 48.55 -35.37
N ARG A 378 -24.57 48.34 -35.98
CA ARG A 378 -24.32 47.15 -36.84
C ARG A 378 -24.28 45.85 -36.05
N VAL A 379 -23.86 45.89 -34.79
CA VAL A 379 -23.76 44.73 -33.90
C VAL A 379 -24.46 45.05 -32.58
N LYS A 380 -25.15 44.04 -32.02
CA LYS A 380 -25.80 44.16 -30.72
C LYS A 380 -25.35 43.03 -29.81
N VAL A 381 -24.69 43.36 -28.70
CA VAL A 381 -24.35 42.37 -27.67
C VAL A 381 -25.63 41.91 -26.98
N VAL A 382 -25.79 40.60 -26.80
CA VAL A 382 -26.91 40.02 -26.07
C VAL A 382 -26.64 40.15 -24.57
N ASP A 383 -26.93 41.31 -23.99
CA ASP A 383 -26.68 41.68 -22.58
C ASP A 383 -27.81 41.29 -21.61
N THR A 384 -28.92 40.80 -22.16
CA THR A 384 -30.11 40.32 -21.45
C THR A 384 -30.60 39.06 -22.15
N ASN A 385 -31.36 38.21 -21.46
CA ASN A 385 -31.91 37.00 -22.08
C ASN A 385 -32.84 37.38 -23.26
N GLN A 386 -32.60 36.80 -24.44
CA GLN A 386 -33.36 37.09 -25.67
C GLN A 386 -33.92 35.80 -26.27
N PRO A 387 -35.03 35.83 -27.03
CA PRO A 387 -35.53 34.65 -27.74
C PRO A 387 -34.47 34.03 -28.68
N PHE A 388 -34.42 32.69 -28.75
CA PHE A 388 -33.60 31.97 -29.73
C PHE A 388 -34.41 31.73 -31.01
N ASP A 389 -34.32 32.67 -31.95
CA ASP A 389 -34.94 32.57 -33.29
C ASP A 389 -33.91 32.26 -34.40
N ALA A 390 -32.65 32.01 -34.02
CA ALA A 390 -31.56 31.80 -34.94
C ALA A 390 -31.65 30.45 -35.68
N ARG A 391 -31.59 30.48 -37.01
CA ARG A 391 -31.43 29.29 -37.85
C ARG A 391 -29.96 29.01 -38.11
N TYR A 392 -29.19 30.04 -38.49
CA TYR A 392 -27.77 29.93 -38.74
C TYR A 392 -26.97 30.63 -37.64
N VAL A 393 -26.08 29.87 -37.01
CA VAL A 393 -25.23 30.37 -35.92
C VAL A 393 -23.76 30.19 -36.30
N ALA A 394 -23.02 31.29 -36.29
CA ALA A 394 -21.59 31.29 -36.52
C ALA A 394 -20.82 31.24 -35.20
N ILE A 395 -19.72 30.48 -35.15
CA ILE A 395 -18.89 30.29 -33.96
C ILE A 395 -17.42 30.51 -34.34
N ASN A 396 -16.71 31.34 -33.56
CA ASN A 396 -15.26 31.52 -33.69
C ASN A 396 -14.50 30.80 -32.57
N SER A 397 -13.38 30.18 -32.95
CA SER A 397 -12.39 29.63 -32.00
C SER A 397 -10.97 29.94 -32.47
N LEU A 398 -10.26 30.77 -31.72
CA LEU A 398 -9.01 31.38 -32.15
C LEU A 398 -7.90 30.99 -31.18
N GLY A 399 -6.91 30.22 -31.64
CA GLY A 399 -5.76 29.83 -30.83
C GLY A 399 -4.76 30.98 -30.72
N PHE A 400 -4.19 31.22 -29.53
CA PHE A 400 -3.24 32.31 -29.33
C PHE A 400 -1.98 32.20 -30.21
N GLY A 401 -1.64 30.98 -30.66
CA GLY A 401 -0.56 30.72 -31.63
C GLY A 401 -0.93 31.04 -33.09
N GLY A 402 -2.15 31.54 -33.35
CA GLY A 402 -2.61 31.99 -34.66
C GLY A 402 -3.46 30.99 -35.45
N THR A 403 -3.79 29.81 -34.92
CA THR A 403 -4.69 28.87 -35.61
C THR A 403 -6.15 29.29 -35.41
N ASN A 404 -6.80 29.69 -36.50
CA ASN A 404 -8.19 30.18 -36.48
C ASN A 404 -9.16 29.10 -36.98
N VAL A 405 -10.29 28.98 -36.30
CA VAL A 405 -11.41 28.13 -36.69
C VAL A 405 -12.68 28.96 -36.76
N HIS A 406 -13.42 28.81 -37.86
CA HIS A 406 -14.77 29.32 -38.03
C HIS A 406 -15.73 28.17 -38.31
N LEU A 407 -16.77 28.05 -37.49
CA LEU A 407 -17.77 26.98 -37.54
C LEU A 407 -19.15 27.59 -37.83
N LEU A 408 -19.89 26.99 -38.76
CA LEU A 408 -21.28 27.35 -39.02
C LEU A 408 -22.19 26.19 -38.61
N MET A 409 -23.16 26.48 -37.74
CA MET A 409 -24.19 25.54 -37.32
C MET A 409 -25.57 25.97 -37.83
N LYS A 410 -26.41 24.97 -38.08
CA LYS A 410 -27.81 25.14 -38.47
C LYS A 410 -28.71 24.45 -37.45
N PHE A 411 -29.69 25.19 -36.95
CA PHE A 411 -30.74 24.71 -36.05
C PHE A 411 -32.07 24.62 -36.80
N ASP A 412 -32.75 23.48 -36.71
CA ASP A 412 -34.03 23.28 -37.39
C ASP A 412 -35.17 23.93 -36.57
N ASN A 413 -35.67 25.08 -37.03
CA ASN A 413 -36.75 25.82 -36.36
C ASN A 413 -38.15 25.22 -36.52
N LYS A 414 -38.27 23.95 -36.93
CA LYS A 414 -39.58 23.30 -36.96
C LYS A 414 -40.09 23.22 -35.52
N GLN A 415 -41.14 23.99 -35.24
CA GLN A 415 -41.99 23.71 -34.09
C GLN A 415 -42.42 22.26 -34.25
N ASN A 416 -42.06 21.39 -33.31
CA ASN A 416 -42.81 20.18 -33.10
C ASN A 416 -44.20 20.62 -32.64
N ASN A 417 -45.06 20.98 -33.60
CA ASN A 417 -46.51 20.86 -33.49
C ASN A 417 -46.88 19.37 -33.45
N GLU A 418 -46.11 18.57 -32.71
CA GLU A 418 -46.55 17.26 -32.31
C GLU A 418 -47.65 17.53 -31.29
N SER A 419 -48.89 17.34 -31.74
CA SER A 419 -50.04 17.25 -30.84
C SER A 419 -49.63 16.41 -29.64
N GLN A 420 -49.75 16.94 -28.41
CA GLN A 420 -49.41 16.25 -27.16
C GLN A 420 -49.73 14.77 -27.30
N TRP A 421 -48.70 13.93 -27.34
CA TRP A 421 -48.92 12.50 -27.59
C TRP A 421 -49.67 11.94 -26.39
N ARG A 422 -50.91 11.55 -26.64
CA ARG A 422 -51.77 10.86 -25.68
C ARG A 422 -51.87 9.42 -26.12
N PRO A 423 -50.97 8.54 -25.65
CA PRO A 423 -51.01 7.16 -26.06
C PRO A 423 -52.35 6.55 -25.64
N SER A 424 -53.01 5.87 -26.57
CA SER A 424 -54.28 5.16 -26.30
C SER A 424 -54.08 3.86 -25.50
N THR A 425 -52.82 3.48 -25.28
CA THR A 425 -52.35 2.31 -24.52
C THR A 425 -51.30 2.74 -23.49
N PRO A 426 -51.17 2.05 -22.34
CA PRO A 426 -50.08 2.31 -21.41
C PRO A 426 -48.71 2.14 -22.07
N VAL A 427 -47.75 2.97 -21.69
CA VAL A 427 -46.37 2.94 -22.21
C VAL A 427 -45.43 2.58 -21.09
N ILE A 428 -44.45 1.72 -21.36
CA ILE A 428 -43.47 1.28 -20.37
C ILE A 428 -42.20 2.08 -20.55
N ILE A 429 -41.85 2.93 -19.59
CA ILE A 429 -40.54 3.58 -19.58
C ILE A 429 -39.63 2.71 -18.74
N ALA A 430 -38.58 2.16 -19.34
CA ALA A 430 -37.57 1.37 -18.64
C ALA A 430 -36.25 2.15 -18.55
N GLY A 431 -35.42 1.76 -17.59
CA GLY A 431 -34.09 2.32 -17.40
C GLY A 431 -33.19 1.34 -16.65
N SER A 432 -31.89 1.58 -16.73
CA SER A 432 -30.88 0.80 -16.01
C SER A 432 -29.79 1.71 -15.49
N GLY A 433 -29.09 1.28 -14.43
CA GLY A 433 -28.09 2.11 -13.78
C GLY A 433 -27.20 1.36 -12.80
N ARG A 434 -26.27 2.11 -12.21
CA ARG A 434 -25.26 1.62 -11.27
C ARG A 434 -25.78 1.41 -9.86
N THR A 435 -26.77 2.22 -9.46
CA THR A 435 -27.42 2.13 -8.15
C THR A 435 -28.93 2.20 -8.30
N GLU A 436 -29.65 1.78 -7.26
CA GLU A 436 -31.11 1.88 -7.23
C GLU A 436 -31.57 3.35 -7.36
N GLU A 437 -30.89 4.26 -6.67
CA GLU A 437 -31.20 5.69 -6.66
C GLU A 437 -31.04 6.31 -8.05
N ALA A 438 -30.00 5.93 -8.80
CA ALA A 438 -29.78 6.42 -10.16
C ALA A 438 -30.92 6.02 -11.10
N VAL A 439 -31.42 4.78 -10.98
CA VAL A 439 -32.55 4.30 -11.77
C VAL A 439 -33.84 5.01 -11.38
N ARG A 440 -34.09 5.20 -10.07
CA ARG A 440 -35.27 5.95 -9.60
C ARG A 440 -35.25 7.39 -10.13
N TYR A 441 -34.14 8.09 -9.96
CA TYR A 441 -33.96 9.46 -10.46
C TYR A 441 -34.15 9.56 -11.97
N PHE A 442 -33.60 8.61 -12.74
CA PHE A 442 -33.78 8.56 -14.18
C PHE A 442 -35.26 8.39 -14.57
N LEU A 443 -35.97 7.45 -13.95
CA LEU A 443 -37.39 7.17 -14.24
C LEU A 443 -38.29 8.35 -13.84
N GLU A 444 -38.03 8.98 -12.69
CA GLU A 444 -38.76 10.17 -12.23
C GLU A 444 -38.61 11.36 -13.18
N ASN A 445 -37.39 11.61 -13.68
CA ASN A 445 -37.17 12.66 -14.68
C ASN A 445 -37.75 12.31 -16.05
N ALA A 446 -37.71 11.04 -16.44
CA ALA A 446 -38.32 10.59 -17.69
C ALA A 446 -39.86 10.78 -17.68
N LEU A 447 -40.51 10.62 -16.52
CA LEU A 447 -41.94 10.84 -16.37
C LEU A 447 -42.38 12.29 -16.62
N GLN A 448 -41.50 13.27 -16.38
CA GLN A 448 -41.78 14.68 -16.70
C GLN A 448 -41.99 14.89 -18.20
N HIS A 449 -41.40 14.02 -19.02
CA HIS A 449 -41.42 14.07 -20.49
C HIS A 449 -42.27 12.95 -21.12
N LYS A 450 -43.16 12.30 -20.34
CA LYS A 450 -43.97 11.15 -20.81
C LYS A 450 -44.92 11.42 -22.00
N GLN A 451 -45.17 12.70 -22.31
CA GLN A 451 -46.01 13.13 -23.45
C GLN A 451 -45.19 13.41 -24.71
N ASP A 452 -43.85 13.29 -24.66
CA ASP A 452 -42.96 13.40 -25.80
C ASP A 452 -42.72 11.98 -26.38
N GLN A 453 -43.36 11.72 -27.53
CA GLN A 453 -43.28 10.43 -28.19
C GLN A 453 -41.85 10.09 -28.63
N HIS A 454 -41.10 11.08 -29.11
CA HIS A 454 -39.74 10.89 -29.60
C HIS A 454 -38.80 10.57 -28.44
N PHE A 455 -38.91 11.31 -27.34
CA PHE A 455 -38.14 11.05 -26.12
C PHE A 455 -38.41 9.64 -25.57
N VAL A 456 -39.68 9.23 -25.47
CA VAL A 456 -40.02 7.89 -24.96
C VAL A 456 -39.52 6.79 -25.89
N LYS A 457 -39.60 6.97 -27.21
CA LYS A 457 -39.01 6.04 -28.19
C LYS A 457 -37.50 5.93 -28.01
N LEU A 458 -36.80 7.03 -27.78
CA LEU A 458 -35.35 7.04 -27.54
C LEU A 458 -34.99 6.20 -26.30
N LEU A 459 -35.73 6.37 -25.20
CA LEU A 459 -35.51 5.60 -23.97
C LEU A 459 -35.80 4.11 -24.15
N HIS A 460 -36.82 3.76 -24.94
CA HIS A 460 -37.10 2.38 -25.30
C HIS A 460 -35.96 1.74 -26.06
N GLU A 461 -35.41 2.43 -27.06
CA GLU A 461 -34.27 1.93 -27.82
C GLU A 461 -33.01 1.79 -26.95
N LEU A 462 -32.76 2.75 -26.06
CA LEU A 462 -31.65 2.69 -25.09
C LEU A 462 -31.79 1.50 -24.13
N SER A 463 -33.02 1.16 -23.73
CA SER A 463 -33.33 0.06 -22.81
C SER A 463 -33.51 -1.30 -23.48
N ALA A 464 -33.48 -1.35 -24.82
CA ALA A 464 -33.65 -2.59 -25.58
C ALA A 464 -32.47 -3.55 -25.39
N GLU A 465 -31.28 -3.01 -25.14
CA GLU A 465 -30.07 -3.77 -24.88
C GLU A 465 -29.64 -3.66 -23.43
N ALA A 466 -29.10 -4.76 -22.92
CA ALA A 466 -28.48 -4.78 -21.60
C ALA A 466 -27.19 -3.94 -21.62
N ILE A 467 -27.17 -2.81 -20.89
CA ILE A 467 -25.91 -2.08 -20.66
C ILE A 467 -25.06 -2.90 -19.67
N PRO A 468 -23.86 -3.36 -20.05
CA PRO A 468 -22.98 -4.13 -19.18
C PRO A 468 -22.68 -3.36 -17.90
N ARG A 469 -22.57 -4.08 -16.78
CA ARG A 469 -22.30 -3.47 -15.47
C ARG A 469 -23.38 -2.48 -14.99
N HIS A 470 -24.59 -2.49 -15.53
CA HIS A 470 -25.76 -1.90 -14.86
C HIS A 470 -26.50 -2.99 -14.06
N PRO A 471 -26.18 -3.18 -12.77
CA PRO A 471 -26.80 -4.23 -11.96
C PRO A 471 -28.25 -3.88 -11.60
N TYR A 472 -28.66 -2.61 -11.66
CA TYR A 472 -30.05 -2.21 -11.36
C TYR A 472 -30.82 -1.92 -12.64
N ARG A 473 -32.05 -2.41 -12.69
CA ARG A 473 -33.02 -2.07 -13.74
C ARG A 473 -34.33 -1.70 -13.11
N GLY A 474 -35.05 -0.81 -13.77
CA GLY A 474 -36.38 -0.43 -13.33
C GLY A 474 -37.27 -0.04 -14.48
N TYR A 475 -38.57 -0.04 -14.21
CA TYR A 475 -39.55 0.42 -15.17
C TYR A 475 -40.70 1.14 -14.47
N VAL A 476 -41.37 1.98 -15.24
CA VAL A 476 -42.64 2.62 -14.88
C VAL A 476 -43.63 2.36 -16.00
N VAL A 477 -44.84 1.92 -15.62
CA VAL A 477 -45.97 1.89 -16.54
C VAL A 477 -46.66 3.25 -16.51
N ALA A 478 -46.37 4.10 -17.50
CA ALA A 478 -47.00 5.39 -17.64
C ALA A 478 -48.46 5.20 -18.11
N ASN A 479 -49.41 5.31 -17.16
CA ASN A 479 -50.83 5.43 -17.43
C ASN A 479 -51.36 6.77 -16.85
N VAL A 480 -52.52 7.24 -17.30
CA VAL A 480 -52.97 8.63 -17.07
C VAL A 480 -53.08 9.02 -15.57
N ASN A 481 -53.26 8.06 -14.65
CA ASN A 481 -53.63 8.36 -13.25
C ASN A 481 -52.85 7.64 -12.13
N ASN A 482 -51.93 6.71 -12.40
CA ASN A 482 -51.11 6.01 -11.37
C ASN A 482 -49.76 5.58 -11.97
N PHE A 483 -48.67 5.72 -11.22
CA PHE A 483 -47.34 5.24 -11.58
C PHE A 483 -46.77 4.41 -10.43
N GLU A 484 -46.34 3.19 -10.73
CA GLU A 484 -45.57 2.35 -9.82
C GLU A 484 -44.16 2.20 -10.41
N THR A 485 -43.16 2.62 -9.64
CA THR A 485 -41.75 2.51 -10.00
C THR A 485 -41.17 1.28 -9.34
N ILE A 486 -40.91 0.25 -10.14
CA ILE A 486 -40.25 -0.98 -9.69
C ILE A 486 -38.79 -0.89 -10.09
N VAL A 487 -37.89 -1.08 -9.14
CA VAL A 487 -36.44 -1.14 -9.36
C VAL A 487 -35.93 -2.39 -8.67
N GLU A 488 -35.19 -3.21 -9.40
CA GLU A 488 -34.63 -4.46 -8.91
C GLU A 488 -33.17 -4.57 -9.31
N LYS A 489 -32.40 -5.22 -8.43
CA LYS A 489 -31.05 -5.68 -8.76
C LYS A 489 -31.17 -6.96 -9.58
N MET A 490 -30.63 -6.92 -10.79
CA MET A 490 -30.62 -8.05 -11.72
C MET A 490 -29.44 -8.96 -11.42
N GLU A 491 -29.74 -10.22 -11.10
CA GLU A 491 -28.75 -11.30 -11.16
C GLU A 491 -28.69 -11.85 -12.60
N PRO A 492 -27.50 -12.26 -13.10
CA PRO A 492 -27.38 -12.87 -14.41
C PRO A 492 -28.27 -14.12 -14.47
N LYS A 493 -29.13 -14.19 -15.49
CA LYS A 493 -30.01 -15.34 -15.73
C LYS A 493 -29.57 -16.07 -16.99
N ASP A 494 -29.39 -17.38 -16.86
CA ASP A 494 -28.81 -18.23 -17.92
C ASP A 494 -29.81 -18.66 -19.02
N ALA A 495 -31.14 -18.52 -18.80
CA ALA A 495 -32.14 -18.93 -19.79
C ALA A 495 -33.50 -18.23 -19.65
N LEU A 496 -34.14 -17.92 -20.79
CA LEU A 496 -35.53 -17.45 -20.88
C LEU A 496 -36.46 -18.66 -21.13
N TRP A 497 -37.36 -18.94 -20.18
CA TRP A 497 -38.30 -20.06 -20.25
C TRP A 497 -39.69 -19.57 -20.65
N PHE A 498 -40.23 -20.11 -21.75
CA PHE A 498 -41.61 -19.86 -22.16
C PHE A 498 -42.52 -20.94 -21.59
N ILE A 499 -43.45 -20.56 -20.72
CA ILE A 499 -44.42 -21.48 -20.10
C ILE A 499 -45.81 -21.22 -20.68
N PHE A 500 -46.33 -22.16 -21.47
CA PHE A 500 -47.66 -22.08 -22.07
C PHE A 500 -48.66 -22.87 -21.22
N SER A 501 -49.45 -22.16 -20.42
CA SER A 501 -50.47 -22.79 -19.56
C SER A 501 -51.61 -23.38 -20.39
N GLY A 502 -52.07 -24.58 -20.05
CA GLY A 502 -53.13 -25.26 -20.80
C GLY A 502 -54.55 -24.87 -20.41
N MET A 503 -55.47 -25.83 -20.55
CA MET A 503 -56.88 -25.71 -20.18
C MET A 503 -57.07 -25.31 -18.71
N GLY A 504 -58.07 -24.45 -18.46
CA GLY A 504 -58.34 -23.85 -17.15
C GLY A 504 -57.89 -22.39 -17.03
N SER A 505 -57.18 -21.86 -18.04
CA SER A 505 -56.68 -20.49 -18.10
C SER A 505 -57.63 -19.50 -18.82
N GLN A 506 -58.74 -19.99 -19.37
CA GLN A 506 -59.69 -19.19 -20.13
C GLN A 506 -60.63 -18.36 -19.23
N TRP A 507 -61.00 -17.16 -19.70
CA TRP A 507 -61.99 -16.30 -19.03
C TRP A 507 -62.69 -15.33 -20.00
N PRO A 508 -63.91 -14.85 -19.70
CA PRO A 508 -64.64 -13.94 -20.58
C PRO A 508 -63.96 -12.59 -20.76
N GLY A 509 -63.61 -12.23 -22.00
CA GLY A 509 -62.92 -10.98 -22.31
C GLY A 509 -61.40 -11.03 -22.23
N MET A 510 -60.79 -12.21 -22.20
CA MET A 510 -59.34 -12.42 -22.07
C MET A 510 -58.42 -11.71 -23.07
N THR A 511 -58.95 -11.19 -24.19
CA THR A 511 -58.20 -10.41 -25.18
C THR A 511 -58.61 -8.94 -25.26
N LYS A 512 -59.57 -8.50 -24.43
CA LYS A 512 -60.26 -7.20 -24.57
C LYS A 512 -59.31 -6.01 -24.45
N ASP A 513 -58.35 -6.06 -23.53
CA ASP A 513 -57.37 -4.99 -23.34
C ASP A 513 -56.18 -5.09 -24.29
N LEU A 514 -55.71 -6.32 -24.57
CA LEU A 514 -54.58 -6.56 -25.47
C LEU A 514 -54.89 -6.24 -26.94
N ILE A 515 -56.16 -6.26 -27.36
CA ILE A 515 -56.56 -5.91 -28.73
C ILE A 515 -56.28 -4.44 -29.09
N LYS A 516 -55.99 -3.59 -28.09
CA LYS A 516 -55.56 -2.20 -28.30
C LYS A 516 -54.15 -2.12 -28.90
N PHE A 517 -53.32 -3.16 -28.72
CA PHE A 517 -51.99 -3.26 -29.32
C PHE A 517 -52.08 -3.83 -30.74
N GLU A 518 -51.52 -3.13 -31.73
CA GLU A 518 -51.67 -3.46 -33.14
C GLU A 518 -51.05 -4.82 -33.51
N GLU A 519 -49.91 -5.19 -32.94
CA GLU A 519 -49.23 -6.47 -33.18
C GLU A 519 -50.10 -7.65 -32.72
N PHE A 520 -50.64 -7.56 -31.52
CA PHE A 520 -51.54 -8.58 -30.97
C PHE A 520 -52.84 -8.67 -31.79
N LYS A 521 -53.42 -7.54 -32.17
CA LYS A 521 -54.62 -7.45 -33.03
C LYS A 521 -54.39 -8.04 -34.42
N LYS A 522 -53.23 -7.81 -35.03
CA LYS A 522 -52.84 -8.42 -36.32
C LYS A 522 -52.77 -9.94 -36.21
N SER A 523 -52.17 -10.48 -35.15
CA SER A 523 -52.08 -11.93 -34.96
C SER A 523 -53.46 -12.57 -34.73
N ILE A 524 -54.28 -12.01 -33.84
CA ILE A 524 -55.67 -12.47 -33.62
C ILE A 524 -56.50 -12.39 -34.90
N THR A 525 -56.35 -11.33 -35.69
CA THR A 525 -57.05 -11.19 -36.97
C THR A 525 -56.63 -12.24 -37.99
N THR A 526 -55.33 -12.60 -37.99
CA THR A 526 -54.78 -13.67 -38.82
C THR A 526 -55.34 -15.04 -38.40
N SER A 527 -55.34 -15.36 -37.10
CA SER A 527 -55.94 -16.60 -36.59
C SER A 527 -57.45 -16.67 -36.88
N ALA A 528 -58.17 -15.55 -36.74
CA ALA A 528 -59.59 -15.48 -37.07
C ALA A 528 -59.85 -15.75 -38.56
N LYS A 529 -58.97 -15.28 -39.45
CA LYS A 529 -59.06 -15.56 -40.90
C LYS A 529 -58.95 -17.05 -41.19
N TYR A 530 -57.99 -17.74 -40.58
CA TYR A 530 -57.82 -19.19 -40.75
C TYR A 530 -58.97 -20.00 -40.14
N LEU A 531 -59.53 -19.56 -39.02
CA LEU A 531 -60.66 -20.26 -38.38
C LEU A 531 -61.99 -20.02 -39.11
N SER A 532 -62.13 -18.88 -39.80
CA SER A 532 -63.32 -18.59 -40.59
C SER A 532 -63.53 -19.55 -41.76
N SER A 533 -62.45 -20.08 -42.36
CA SER A 533 -62.56 -21.05 -43.47
C SER A 533 -63.10 -22.42 -43.04
N VAL A 534 -63.07 -22.72 -41.74
CA VAL A 534 -63.65 -23.93 -41.14
C VAL A 534 -64.94 -23.64 -40.37
N GLY A 535 -65.56 -22.47 -40.61
CA GLY A 535 -66.86 -22.09 -40.04
C GLY A 535 -66.81 -21.64 -38.57
N PHE A 536 -65.64 -21.24 -38.05
CA PHE A 536 -65.47 -20.83 -36.65
C PHE A 536 -65.19 -19.33 -36.52
N ASP A 537 -66.04 -18.59 -35.79
CA ASP A 537 -65.90 -17.15 -35.59
C ASP A 537 -65.16 -16.81 -34.29
N LEU A 538 -63.83 -16.74 -34.38
CA LEU A 538 -62.95 -16.38 -33.27
C LEU A 538 -63.24 -14.97 -32.73
N LYS A 539 -63.59 -14.00 -33.59
CA LYS A 539 -63.80 -12.62 -33.16
C LYS A 539 -65.07 -12.48 -32.32
N LYS A 540 -66.12 -13.22 -32.67
CA LYS A 540 -67.35 -13.29 -31.86
C LYS A 540 -67.09 -13.94 -30.51
N LEU A 541 -66.34 -15.04 -30.48
CA LEU A 541 -65.97 -15.73 -29.24
C LEU A 541 -65.16 -14.82 -28.30
N LEU A 542 -64.12 -14.16 -28.80
CA LEU A 542 -63.23 -13.31 -27.99
C LEU A 542 -63.88 -12.00 -27.52
N LYS A 543 -64.94 -11.54 -28.20
CA LYS A 543 -65.74 -10.38 -27.80
C LYS A 543 -66.91 -10.72 -26.87
N SER A 544 -67.25 -12.00 -26.73
CA SER A 544 -68.33 -12.46 -25.86
C SER A 544 -67.95 -12.30 -24.39
N GLY A 545 -68.85 -11.71 -23.60
CA GLY A 545 -68.77 -11.67 -22.14
C GLY A 545 -69.44 -12.88 -21.46
N ASP A 546 -69.97 -13.82 -22.25
CA ASP A 546 -70.74 -14.96 -21.75
C ASP A 546 -69.80 -16.07 -21.26
N LYS A 547 -69.92 -16.41 -19.97
CA LYS A 547 -69.10 -17.43 -19.31
C LYS A 547 -69.39 -18.83 -19.84
N SER A 548 -70.64 -19.11 -20.25
CA SER A 548 -71.05 -20.42 -20.75
C SER A 548 -70.34 -20.81 -22.05
N MET A 549 -69.94 -19.82 -22.87
CA MET A 549 -69.20 -20.06 -24.11
C MET A 549 -67.78 -20.62 -23.88
N PHE A 550 -67.20 -20.37 -22.71
CA PHE A 550 -65.86 -20.85 -22.32
C PHE A 550 -65.89 -22.15 -21.51
N GLU A 551 -67.09 -22.67 -21.20
CA GLU A 551 -67.29 -24.02 -20.66
C GLU A 551 -67.28 -25.08 -21.78
N ASP A 552 -67.57 -24.65 -23.03
CA ASP A 552 -67.39 -25.48 -24.21
C ASP A 552 -65.89 -25.70 -24.49
N LEU A 553 -65.48 -26.97 -24.49
CA LEU A 553 -64.07 -27.38 -24.64
C LEU A 553 -63.44 -26.86 -25.94
N LYS A 554 -64.19 -26.89 -27.05
CA LYS A 554 -63.70 -26.47 -28.36
C LYS A 554 -63.44 -24.96 -28.38
N ASN A 555 -64.38 -24.18 -27.86
CA ASN A 555 -64.24 -22.74 -27.74
C ASN A 555 -63.07 -22.36 -26.83
N ALA A 556 -62.96 -22.99 -25.66
CA ALA A 556 -61.88 -22.72 -24.71
C ALA A 556 -60.49 -23.06 -25.28
N MET A 557 -60.33 -24.21 -25.95
CA MET A 557 -59.06 -24.58 -26.60
C MET A 557 -58.67 -23.57 -27.68
N VAL A 558 -59.61 -23.23 -28.58
CA VAL A 558 -59.34 -22.30 -29.68
C VAL A 558 -59.03 -20.89 -29.15
N ALA A 559 -59.74 -20.47 -28.11
CA ALA A 559 -59.51 -19.22 -27.39
C ALA A 559 -58.08 -19.17 -26.79
N ILE A 560 -57.70 -20.14 -25.97
CA ILE A 560 -56.38 -20.19 -25.30
C ILE A 560 -55.26 -20.20 -26.34
N THR A 561 -55.35 -21.11 -27.32
CA THR A 561 -54.33 -21.26 -28.36
C THR A 561 -54.23 -20.02 -29.24
N ALA A 562 -55.34 -19.42 -29.67
CA ALA A 562 -55.28 -18.19 -30.46
C ALA A 562 -54.66 -17.01 -29.70
N THR A 563 -54.87 -16.96 -28.37
CA THR A 563 -54.28 -15.92 -27.50
C THR A 563 -52.79 -16.16 -27.28
N GLN A 564 -52.35 -17.42 -27.11
CA GLN A 564 -50.95 -17.80 -26.95
C GLN A 564 -50.13 -17.65 -28.25
N ILE A 565 -50.73 -17.92 -29.41
CA ILE A 565 -50.10 -17.70 -30.72
C ILE A 565 -49.98 -16.19 -31.05
N ALA A 566 -50.78 -15.34 -30.39
CA ALA A 566 -50.75 -13.90 -30.59
C ALA A 566 -49.54 -13.17 -29.95
N THR A 567 -48.64 -13.88 -29.28
CA THR A 567 -47.35 -13.36 -28.78
C THR A 567 -46.20 -13.78 -29.71
N PRO A 568 -45.36 -12.87 -30.23
CA PRO A 568 -44.26 -13.22 -31.13
C PRO A 568 -43.15 -14.04 -30.42
N THR A 569 -42.60 -15.05 -31.10
CA THR A 569 -41.50 -15.90 -30.58
C THR A 569 -40.12 -15.40 -31.04
N ILE A 570 -39.19 -15.23 -30.09
CA ILE A 570 -37.79 -14.72 -30.29
C ILE A 570 -36.80 -15.85 -30.67
N SER A 571 -37.16 -17.12 -30.48
CA SER A 571 -36.24 -18.27 -30.57
C SER A 571 -35.44 -18.47 -31.88
N PRO A 572 -35.87 -18.02 -33.08
CA PRO A 572 -35.08 -18.25 -34.30
C PRO A 572 -33.81 -17.38 -34.43
N LEU A 573 -33.61 -16.39 -33.55
CA LEU A 573 -32.57 -15.37 -33.68
C LEU A 573 -31.30 -15.63 -32.85
N ILE A 574 -31.20 -16.77 -32.15
CA ILE A 574 -30.10 -17.01 -31.21
C ILE A 574 -29.28 -18.23 -31.65
N LYS A 575 -28.01 -18.03 -32.02
CA LYS A 575 -27.00 -19.08 -32.17
C LYS A 575 -25.84 -18.80 -31.20
N TRP A 576 -25.33 -19.86 -30.59
CA TRP A 576 -24.21 -19.80 -29.64
C TRP A 576 -23.01 -20.61 -30.14
N ASP A 577 -21.82 -20.18 -29.75
CA ASP A 577 -20.57 -20.93 -29.82
C ASP A 577 -19.97 -21.01 -28.40
N TYR A 578 -19.67 -22.22 -27.91
CA TYR A 578 -19.29 -22.52 -26.52
C TYR A 578 -18.05 -23.42 -26.46
N GLY A 579 -16.92 -22.92 -26.98
CA GLY A 579 -15.62 -23.57 -26.86
C GLY A 579 -14.69 -22.83 -25.89
N GLU A 580 -14.85 -23.07 -24.60
CA GLU A 580 -13.90 -22.78 -23.49
C GLU A 580 -13.91 -21.41 -22.77
N THR A 581 -13.64 -21.50 -21.45
CA THR A 581 -13.50 -20.41 -20.46
C THR A 581 -12.26 -20.64 -19.59
N TRP A 582 -11.57 -19.55 -19.21
CA TRP A 582 -10.35 -19.56 -18.40
C TRP A 582 -10.51 -18.80 -17.06
N TYR A 583 -9.70 -19.18 -16.07
CA TYR A 583 -9.73 -18.74 -14.66
C TYR A 583 -8.97 -17.43 -14.38
N THR A 584 -9.42 -16.67 -13.37
CA THR A 584 -8.94 -15.34 -12.92
C THR A 584 -8.65 -15.32 -11.41
N PRO A 585 -7.62 -14.57 -10.93
CA PRO A 585 -7.50 -14.22 -9.51
C PRO A 585 -7.60 -12.69 -9.21
N HIS A 586 -8.32 -12.37 -8.12
CA HIS A 586 -8.39 -11.10 -7.35
C HIS A 586 -7.10 -10.90 -6.48
N ASN A 587 -6.71 -9.78 -5.82
CA ASN A 587 -7.31 -8.50 -5.40
C ASN A 587 -6.20 -7.46 -4.98
N ARG A 588 -6.59 -6.16 -4.86
CA ARG A 588 -6.19 -4.99 -3.98
C ARG A 588 -4.85 -4.96 -3.19
N GLN A 589 -4.14 -3.84 -2.91
CA GLN A 589 -4.45 -2.60 -2.12
C GLN A 589 -3.35 -1.52 -2.38
N GLU A 590 -3.63 -0.20 -2.44
CA GLU A 590 -3.53 0.92 -1.44
C GLU A 590 -2.15 1.63 -1.29
N PHE A 591 -2.17 2.97 -1.16
CA PHE A 591 -1.05 3.94 -1.32
C PHE A 591 -0.96 4.90 -0.11
N ASN A 592 0.23 5.41 0.23
CA ASN A 592 0.34 6.51 1.23
C ASN A 592 1.59 7.45 1.17
N LYS A 593 1.28 8.74 0.98
CA LYS A 593 1.63 10.02 1.68
C LYS A 593 2.95 10.43 2.38
N HIS A 594 4.05 9.66 2.49
CA HIS A 594 5.27 10.19 3.18
C HIS A 594 6.44 10.52 2.25
N LYS A 595 7.32 11.48 2.62
CA LYS A 595 8.55 11.86 1.89
C LYS A 595 9.70 10.86 2.07
N GLY A 596 9.57 9.92 3.00
CA GLY A 596 10.39 8.71 3.11
C GLY A 596 9.81 7.52 2.33
N ALA A 597 10.59 6.45 2.20
CA ALA A 597 10.06 5.19 1.68
C ALA A 597 9.10 4.57 2.69
N ARG A 598 7.86 4.35 2.28
CA ARG A 598 6.84 3.69 3.09
C ARG A 598 6.89 2.19 2.86
N PHE A 599 6.95 1.42 3.94
CA PHE A 599 6.86 -0.04 3.96
C PHE A 599 5.69 -0.44 4.85
N ASP A 600 4.70 -1.11 4.26
CA ASP A 600 3.56 -1.65 5.00
C ASP A 600 3.80 -3.14 5.23
N ILE A 601 3.73 -3.58 6.48
CA ILE A 601 3.87 -4.97 6.90
C ILE A 601 2.49 -5.47 7.35
N ASP A 602 1.97 -6.48 6.66
CA ASP A 602 0.66 -7.07 6.92
C ASP A 602 0.78 -8.58 7.01
N LEU A 603 0.50 -9.16 8.18
CA LEU A 603 0.61 -10.60 8.41
C LEU A 603 -0.36 -11.43 7.55
N SER A 604 -1.43 -10.82 7.02
CA SER A 604 -2.35 -11.49 6.08
C SER A 604 -1.75 -11.68 4.67
N ASN A 605 -0.69 -10.93 4.34
CA ASN A 605 0.02 -11.05 3.07
C ASN A 605 0.97 -12.28 3.12
N PRO A 606 0.91 -13.21 2.14
CA PRO A 606 1.80 -14.37 2.12
C PRO A 606 3.29 -14.04 2.24
N GLY A 607 3.73 -12.89 1.69
CA GLY A 607 5.12 -12.45 1.74
C GLY A 607 5.61 -11.98 3.11
N ASP A 608 4.71 -11.55 4.00
CA ASP A 608 5.03 -11.02 5.33
C ASP A 608 4.55 -11.95 6.46
N SER A 609 3.76 -12.98 6.14
CA SER A 609 3.25 -13.98 7.10
C SER A 609 4.35 -14.64 7.94
N PHE A 610 5.58 -14.76 7.44
CA PHE A 610 6.69 -15.37 8.17
C PHE A 610 7.08 -14.61 9.45
N TYR A 611 6.75 -13.30 9.55
CA TYR A 611 6.98 -12.51 10.76
C TYR A 611 6.20 -13.03 11.98
N GLU A 612 5.11 -13.80 11.78
CA GLU A 612 4.41 -14.49 12.87
C GLU A 612 5.35 -15.42 13.66
N GLY A 613 6.39 -15.92 13.00
CA GLY A 613 7.41 -16.76 13.62
C GLY A 613 8.34 -16.05 14.60
N HIS A 614 8.36 -14.71 14.62
CA HIS A 614 9.16 -13.92 15.57
C HIS A 614 8.32 -13.51 16.79
N CYS A 615 7.98 -14.52 17.61
CA CYS A 615 7.12 -14.36 18.77
C CYS A 615 7.95 -14.37 20.08
N ILE A 616 7.70 -13.40 20.96
CA ILE A 616 8.39 -13.20 22.23
C ILE A 616 7.34 -12.88 23.32
N GLU A 617 7.29 -13.68 24.38
CA GLU A 617 6.21 -13.71 25.38
C GLU A 617 4.80 -13.76 24.77
N GLY A 618 4.60 -14.60 23.74
CA GLY A 618 3.30 -14.70 23.06
C GLY A 618 2.90 -13.48 22.22
N LYS A 619 3.78 -12.47 22.07
CA LYS A 619 3.55 -11.29 21.23
C LYS A 619 4.42 -11.37 19.98
N ILE A 620 3.83 -11.10 18.82
CA ILE A 620 4.57 -11.00 17.57
C ILE A 620 5.26 -9.63 17.55
N ILE A 621 6.59 -9.64 17.62
CA ILE A 621 7.41 -8.41 17.65
C ILE A 621 8.09 -8.27 16.29
N PHE A 622 8.06 -7.08 15.69
CA PHE A 622 8.80 -6.84 14.46
C PHE A 622 10.32 -6.97 14.72
N PRO A 623 11.05 -7.84 13.99
CA PRO A 623 12.45 -8.13 14.27
C PRO A 623 13.34 -6.89 14.12
N ALA A 624 14.37 -6.78 14.98
CA ALA A 624 15.37 -5.70 14.89
C ALA A 624 16.08 -5.70 13.51
N THR A 625 16.29 -6.89 12.95
CA THR A 625 16.87 -7.11 11.63
C THR A 625 15.92 -6.70 10.49
N GLY A 626 14.62 -6.68 10.74
CA GLY A 626 13.60 -6.18 9.80
C GLY A 626 13.83 -4.71 9.49
N TYR A 627 14.07 -3.88 10.51
CA TYR A 627 14.38 -2.44 10.33
C TYR A 627 15.62 -2.21 9.47
N LEU A 628 16.67 -3.00 9.69
CA LEU A 628 17.90 -2.92 8.90
C LEU A 628 17.62 -3.22 7.43
N LEU A 629 16.79 -4.24 7.14
CA LEU A 629 16.42 -4.58 5.77
C LEU A 629 15.57 -3.50 5.12
N LEU A 630 14.63 -2.87 5.83
CA LEU A 630 13.84 -1.74 5.30
C LEU A 630 14.76 -0.58 4.86
N VAL A 631 15.74 -0.24 5.71
CA VAL A 631 16.73 0.79 5.41
C VAL A 631 17.63 0.38 4.25
N TRP A 632 18.08 -0.88 4.22
CA TRP A 632 18.93 -1.39 3.15
C TRP A 632 18.22 -1.37 1.79
N LYS A 633 16.96 -1.84 1.73
CA LYS A 633 16.12 -1.79 0.54
C LYS A 633 15.97 -0.35 0.02
N PHE A 634 15.69 0.59 0.92
CA PHE A 634 15.57 1.99 0.53
C PHE A 634 16.90 2.57 0.06
N PHE A 635 17.99 2.32 0.78
CA PHE A 635 19.32 2.79 0.43
C PHE A 635 19.83 2.24 -0.92
N SER A 636 19.70 0.92 -1.15
CA SER A 636 20.12 0.29 -2.40
C SER A 636 19.34 0.85 -3.59
N SER A 637 18.04 1.13 -3.40
CA SER A 637 17.21 1.80 -4.42
C SER A 637 17.69 3.22 -4.74
N GLN A 638 18.18 3.99 -3.74
CA GLN A 638 18.69 5.35 -3.96
C GLN A 638 20.00 5.36 -4.78
N ILE A 639 20.76 4.28 -4.75
CA ILE A 639 22.01 4.13 -5.53
C ILE A 639 21.85 3.19 -6.74
N HIS A 640 20.60 2.84 -7.10
CA HIS A 640 20.24 2.00 -8.24
C HIS A 640 20.86 0.59 -8.25
N LEU A 641 20.93 -0.05 -7.07
CA LEU A 641 21.37 -1.44 -6.92
C LEU A 641 20.28 -2.29 -6.24
N GLU A 642 20.22 -3.57 -6.57
CA GLU A 642 19.48 -4.57 -5.80
C GLU A 642 20.14 -4.81 -4.44
N VAL A 643 19.37 -5.24 -3.43
CA VAL A 643 19.90 -5.55 -2.08
C VAL A 643 21.06 -6.53 -2.17
N ASP A 644 20.89 -7.59 -2.98
CA ASP A 644 21.88 -8.64 -3.20
C ASP A 644 23.13 -8.21 -3.99
N GLN A 645 23.18 -6.97 -4.48
CA GLN A 645 24.32 -6.39 -5.21
C GLN A 645 24.91 -5.19 -4.46
N CYS A 646 24.36 -4.84 -3.30
CA CYS A 646 24.66 -3.62 -2.60
C CYS A 646 25.40 -3.91 -1.28
N PRO A 647 26.74 -3.95 -1.26
CA PRO A 647 27.49 -4.13 -0.03
C PRO A 647 27.41 -2.87 0.85
N VAL A 648 27.07 -3.03 2.13
CA VAL A 648 26.69 -1.94 3.03
C VAL A 648 27.40 -2.01 4.36
N VAL A 649 27.56 -0.83 4.98
CA VAL A 649 27.99 -0.66 6.36
C VAL A 649 26.92 0.12 7.11
N PHE A 650 26.39 -0.48 8.17
CA PHE A 650 25.56 0.19 9.17
C PHE A 650 26.44 0.63 10.35
N GLN A 651 26.23 1.83 10.87
CA GLN A 651 26.94 2.36 12.03
C GLN A 651 25.95 3.00 13.02
N ASN A 652 26.25 2.85 14.31
CA ASN A 652 25.51 3.50 15.40
C ASN A 652 23.99 3.27 15.36
N VAL A 653 23.53 2.07 14.98
CA VAL A 653 22.11 1.75 14.91
C VAL A 653 21.54 1.68 16.32
N ARG A 654 20.41 2.36 16.56
CA ARG A 654 19.67 2.37 17.82
C ARG A 654 18.22 2.00 17.58
N PHE A 655 17.72 1.06 18.36
CA PHE A 655 16.32 0.66 18.39
C PHE A 655 15.66 1.36 19.58
N GLU A 656 14.89 2.40 19.29
CA GLU A 656 14.30 3.28 20.31
C GLU A 656 13.00 2.68 20.88
N ARG A 657 12.29 1.88 20.06
CA ARG A 657 11.00 1.28 20.44
C ARG A 657 10.77 -0.06 19.75
N LEU A 658 10.07 -0.96 20.43
CA LEU A 658 9.57 -2.22 19.87
C LEU A 658 8.23 -1.99 19.16
N THR A 659 8.09 -2.57 17.98
CA THR A 659 6.83 -2.60 17.22
C THR A 659 6.17 -3.96 17.38
N PHE A 660 4.89 -3.96 17.75
CA PHE A 660 4.09 -5.16 17.90
C PHE A 660 3.21 -5.33 16.66
N LEU A 661 3.26 -6.50 16.03
CA LEU A 661 2.44 -6.84 14.88
C LEU A 661 1.17 -7.56 15.34
N ASN A 662 0.06 -7.35 14.63
CA ASN A 662 -1.21 -8.02 14.88
C ASN A 662 -1.80 -8.53 13.56
N SER A 663 -2.53 -9.64 13.58
CA SER A 663 -3.09 -10.28 12.39
C SER A 663 -4.24 -9.49 11.75
N GLU A 664 -4.85 -8.55 12.48
CA GLU A 664 -6.00 -7.75 12.01
C GLU A 664 -5.62 -6.37 11.46
N THR A 665 -4.38 -5.90 11.71
CA THR A 665 -3.95 -4.53 11.40
C THR A 665 -2.58 -4.53 10.72
N HIS A 666 -2.42 -3.76 9.64
CA HIS A 666 -1.12 -3.56 9.01
C HIS A 666 -0.31 -2.50 9.77
N SER A 667 0.99 -2.74 9.94
CA SER A 667 1.95 -1.77 10.50
C SER A 667 2.65 -1.03 9.37
N THR A 668 2.62 0.30 9.42
CA THR A 668 3.28 1.17 8.44
C THR A 668 4.59 1.72 9.01
N PHE A 669 5.69 1.51 8.29
CA PHE A 669 6.98 2.13 8.54
C PHE A 669 7.33 3.16 7.46
N ILE A 670 7.93 4.27 7.85
CA ILE A 670 8.44 5.30 6.94
C ILE A 670 9.93 5.45 7.20
N VAL A 671 10.74 5.12 6.20
CA VAL A 671 12.20 5.23 6.28
C VAL A 671 12.65 6.52 5.60
N ASN A 672 13.34 7.38 6.34
CA ASN A 672 14.01 8.56 5.81
C ASN A 672 15.53 8.35 5.83
N ILE A 673 16.22 8.73 4.75
CA ILE A 673 17.70 8.73 4.68
C ILE A 673 18.15 10.11 4.21
N LEU A 674 19.01 10.76 4.98
CA LEU A 674 19.60 12.06 4.67
C LEU A 674 20.76 11.90 3.69
N GLN A 675 20.54 12.30 2.44
CA GLN A 675 21.56 12.28 1.38
C GLN A 675 22.80 13.10 1.78
N GLY A 676 23.98 12.51 1.58
CA GLY A 676 25.29 13.10 1.92
C GLY A 676 25.85 12.65 3.27
N SER A 677 25.02 12.49 4.30
CA SER A 677 25.47 12.01 5.63
C SER A 677 25.24 10.52 5.85
N GLY A 678 24.28 9.91 5.16
CA GLY A 678 23.90 8.51 5.35
C GLY A 678 23.08 8.26 6.63
N LYS A 679 22.75 9.31 7.40
CA LYS A 679 21.89 9.20 8.59
C LYS A 679 20.48 8.80 8.19
N PHE A 680 19.91 7.82 8.89
CA PHE A 680 18.56 7.34 8.68
C PHE A 680 17.73 7.36 9.96
N GLU A 681 16.42 7.50 9.77
CA GLU A 681 15.40 7.31 10.80
C GLU A 681 14.23 6.50 10.22
N ILE A 682 13.61 5.68 11.05
CA ILE A 682 12.41 4.92 10.73
C ILE A 682 11.30 5.39 11.65
N LEU A 683 10.14 5.73 11.08
CA LEU A 683 8.96 6.16 11.79
C LEU A 683 7.86 5.11 11.68
N GLU A 684 7.21 4.76 12.78
CA GLU A 684 5.94 4.03 12.82
C GLU A 684 4.87 4.99 13.37
N SER A 685 3.80 5.26 12.61
CA SER A 685 2.76 6.22 13.01
C SER A 685 3.32 7.57 13.49
N ASP A 686 4.29 8.12 12.75
CA ASP A 686 5.04 9.36 13.04
C ASP A 686 5.91 9.33 14.32
N VAL A 687 6.14 8.16 14.93
CA VAL A 687 7.04 7.96 16.07
C VAL A 687 8.32 7.28 15.61
N VAL A 688 9.49 7.82 15.98
CA VAL A 688 10.80 7.23 15.63
C VAL A 688 10.99 5.90 16.36
N VAL A 689 11.19 4.81 15.61
CA VAL A 689 11.41 3.45 16.12
C VAL A 689 12.86 2.99 15.99
N CYS A 690 13.59 3.46 14.97
CA CYS A 690 14.98 3.09 14.73
C CYS A 690 15.75 4.24 14.07
N THR A 691 17.01 4.44 14.46
CA THR A 691 17.91 5.44 13.86
C THR A 691 19.31 4.87 13.66
N GLY A 692 20.09 5.46 12.75
CA GLY A 692 21.48 5.06 12.54
C GLY A 692 22.13 5.74 11.34
N GLU A 693 23.25 5.20 10.90
CA GLU A 693 23.95 5.63 9.69
C GLU A 693 24.16 4.44 8.75
N ILE A 694 23.94 4.65 7.45
CA ILE A 694 24.19 3.67 6.39
C ILE A 694 25.08 4.29 5.31
N ARG A 695 26.06 3.52 4.84
CA ARG A 695 26.89 3.86 3.69
C ARG A 695 27.20 2.64 2.84
N GLN A 696 27.56 2.87 1.58
CA GLN A 696 28.05 1.82 0.69
C GLN A 696 29.48 1.41 1.10
N LEU A 697 29.76 0.11 1.03
CA LEU A 697 31.10 -0.43 1.20
C LEU A 697 31.88 -0.33 -0.12
N LEU A 698 32.75 0.67 -0.24
CA LEU A 698 33.59 0.88 -1.41
C LEU A 698 34.96 0.21 -1.20
N GLY A 699 35.26 -0.86 -1.94
CA GLY A 699 36.59 -1.49 -1.98
C GLY A 699 36.73 -2.90 -1.37
N GLY A 700 35.61 -3.61 -1.15
CA GLY A 700 35.58 -5.02 -0.71
C GLY A 700 35.83 -5.25 0.80
N VAL A 701 35.22 -6.30 1.33
CA VAL A 701 35.22 -6.68 2.77
C VAL A 701 36.62 -6.82 3.38
N LYS A 702 37.59 -7.29 2.58
CA LYS A 702 38.97 -7.58 3.02
C LYS A 702 39.77 -6.37 3.56
N LYS A 703 39.31 -5.13 3.33
CA LYS A 703 39.95 -3.91 3.87
C LYS A 703 39.40 -3.44 5.22
N GLU A 704 38.19 -3.85 5.61
CA GLU A 704 37.52 -3.36 6.83
C GLU A 704 37.21 -4.47 7.86
N VAL A 705 37.30 -5.74 7.46
CA VAL A 705 37.04 -6.90 8.32
C VAL A 705 38.31 -7.40 9.00
N SER A 706 38.21 -7.69 10.30
CA SER A 706 39.33 -8.23 11.07
C SER A 706 39.41 -9.75 10.90
N THR A 707 40.41 -10.23 10.16
CA THR A 707 40.63 -11.67 9.90
C THR A 707 40.92 -12.51 11.15
N ALA A 708 41.22 -11.89 12.30
CA ALA A 708 41.52 -12.58 13.55
C ALA A 708 40.29 -13.21 14.23
N ALA A 709 39.06 -12.86 13.82
CA ALA A 709 37.83 -13.27 14.51
C ALA A 709 37.22 -14.60 14.01
N PHE A 710 37.76 -15.22 12.96
CA PHE A 710 37.07 -16.31 12.24
C PHE A 710 37.78 -17.67 12.26
N SER A 711 38.88 -17.82 13.00
CA SER A 711 39.78 -18.98 12.89
C SER A 711 39.84 -19.86 14.16
N SER A 712 38.70 -20.23 14.72
CA SER A 712 38.64 -21.25 15.79
C SER A 712 38.17 -22.59 15.20
N GLU A 713 39.04 -23.59 15.18
CA GLU A 713 38.65 -24.96 14.85
C GLU A 713 37.68 -25.49 15.92
N ILE A 714 36.49 -25.93 15.51
CA ILE A 714 35.49 -26.49 16.42
C ILE A 714 35.98 -27.88 16.86
N SER A 715 36.26 -28.04 18.16
CA SER A 715 36.70 -29.32 18.73
C SER A 715 35.59 -30.37 18.62
N GLN A 716 35.94 -31.59 18.19
CA GLN A 716 34.98 -32.70 18.10
C GLN A 716 34.50 -33.20 19.47
N SER A 717 35.22 -32.89 20.56
CA SER A 717 34.88 -33.30 21.92
C SER A 717 33.98 -32.32 22.68
N GLU A 718 33.66 -31.16 22.11
CA GLU A 718 32.81 -30.17 22.77
C GLU A 718 31.33 -30.59 22.75
N PRO A 719 30.63 -30.50 23.90
CA PRO A 719 29.20 -30.79 23.98
C PRO A 719 28.37 -29.74 23.23
N ARG A 720 27.32 -30.20 22.51
CA ARG A 720 26.60 -29.43 21.50
C ARG A 720 25.10 -29.41 21.77
N LEU A 721 24.44 -28.34 21.36
CA LEU A 721 22.99 -28.25 21.35
C LEU A 721 22.46 -28.61 19.97
N THR A 722 21.51 -29.54 19.92
CA THR A 722 20.72 -29.78 18.72
C THR A 722 19.78 -28.59 18.48
N LYS A 723 19.23 -28.47 17.27
CA LYS A 723 18.18 -27.49 16.95
C LYS A 723 17.08 -27.46 18.02
N ASP A 724 16.56 -28.62 18.39
CA ASP A 724 15.46 -28.73 19.36
C ASP A 724 15.90 -28.26 20.75
N ASP A 725 17.12 -28.60 21.18
CA ASP A 725 17.66 -28.16 22.48
C ASP A 725 17.89 -26.65 22.52
N PHE A 726 18.40 -26.08 21.43
CA PHE A 726 18.66 -24.65 21.31
C PHE A 726 17.37 -23.83 21.42
N TYR A 727 16.36 -24.17 20.60
CA TYR A 727 15.08 -23.45 20.61
C TYR A 727 14.25 -23.75 21.85
N LYS A 728 14.45 -24.91 22.50
CA LYS A 728 13.87 -25.20 23.81
C LYS A 728 14.42 -24.26 24.89
N GLU A 729 15.73 -24.03 24.95
CA GLU A 729 16.31 -23.09 25.92
C GLU A 729 15.83 -21.64 25.67
N LEU A 730 15.72 -21.22 24.40
CA LEU A 730 15.15 -19.92 24.06
C LEU A 730 13.66 -19.81 24.45
N HIS A 731 12.88 -20.86 24.20
CA HIS A 731 11.47 -20.93 24.59
C HIS A 731 11.30 -20.80 26.11
N LEU A 732 12.15 -21.45 26.91
CA LEU A 732 12.16 -21.34 28.37
C LEU A 732 12.47 -19.92 28.88
N ARG A 733 13.20 -19.12 28.09
CA ARG A 733 13.47 -17.70 28.38
C ARG A 733 12.35 -16.76 27.93
N GLY A 734 11.33 -17.29 27.25
CA GLY A 734 10.18 -16.54 26.72
C GLY A 734 10.28 -16.19 25.23
N TYR A 735 11.25 -16.73 24.49
CA TYR A 735 11.35 -16.55 23.03
C TYR A 735 10.66 -17.69 22.30
N ASN A 736 9.45 -17.45 21.81
CA ASN A 736 8.61 -18.44 21.15
C ASN A 736 8.83 -18.44 19.62
N TYR A 737 10.09 -18.56 19.18
CA TYR A 737 10.42 -18.58 17.74
C TYR A 737 9.81 -19.78 17.01
N SER A 738 9.32 -19.57 15.79
CA SER A 738 8.80 -20.62 14.90
C SER A 738 9.05 -20.31 13.42
N GLY A 739 8.84 -21.30 12.53
CA GLY A 739 8.98 -21.11 11.09
C GLY A 739 10.41 -20.75 10.67
N LEU A 740 10.56 -19.70 9.85
CA LEU A 740 11.86 -19.26 9.32
C LEU A 740 12.84 -18.78 10.39
N PHE A 741 12.35 -18.36 11.57
CA PHE A 741 13.19 -17.92 12.69
C PHE A 741 13.82 -19.09 13.46
N GLN A 742 13.56 -20.34 13.06
CA GLN A 742 14.22 -21.55 13.57
C GLN A 742 15.34 -22.07 12.64
N GLY A 743 16.24 -21.17 12.22
CA GLY A 743 17.30 -21.46 11.27
C GLY A 743 18.58 -22.10 11.86
N ILE A 744 18.73 -22.15 13.18
CA ILE A 744 19.92 -22.75 13.83
C ILE A 744 19.78 -24.28 13.85
N GLN A 745 20.75 -24.97 13.25
CA GLN A 745 20.77 -26.43 13.17
C GLN A 745 21.54 -27.06 14.35
N GLU A 746 22.62 -26.39 14.76
CA GLU A 746 23.53 -26.86 15.81
C GLU A 746 24.25 -25.64 16.40
N SER A 747 24.51 -25.65 17.71
CA SER A 747 25.34 -24.62 18.36
C SER A 747 26.21 -25.20 19.47
N GLY A 748 27.23 -24.44 19.87
CA GLY A 748 27.89 -24.67 21.16
C GLY A 748 26.94 -24.36 22.32
N ILE A 749 27.15 -24.99 23.48
CA ILE A 749 26.34 -24.78 24.70
C ILE A 749 26.38 -23.33 25.20
N GLU A 750 27.50 -22.65 24.96
CA GLU A 750 27.69 -21.26 25.39
C GLU A 750 27.33 -20.24 24.31
N GLY A 751 26.89 -20.67 23.12
CA GLY A 751 26.60 -19.77 22.00
C GLY A 751 27.85 -19.08 21.44
N ASN A 752 29.02 -19.68 21.60
CA ASN A 752 30.30 -19.23 21.02
C ASN A 752 30.39 -19.48 19.50
N TRP A 753 29.64 -20.45 18.98
CA TRP A 753 29.45 -20.68 17.55
C TRP A 753 28.09 -21.30 17.26
N GLY A 754 27.62 -21.20 16.01
CA GLY A 754 26.41 -21.87 15.55
C GLY A 754 26.38 -22.10 14.04
N LYS A 755 25.70 -23.16 13.60
CA LYS A 755 25.40 -23.44 12.20
C LYS A 755 24.02 -22.89 11.84
N VAL A 756 24.00 -21.90 10.96
CA VAL A 756 22.79 -21.18 10.56
C VAL A 756 22.44 -21.52 9.12
N ASP A 757 21.20 -21.95 8.90
CA ASP A 757 20.65 -22.28 7.59
C ASP A 757 20.13 -21.01 6.87
N TRP A 758 20.42 -20.91 5.57
CA TRP A 758 19.92 -19.83 4.72
C TRP A 758 18.61 -20.24 4.04
N THR A 759 17.53 -19.59 4.46
CA THR A 759 16.16 -19.88 4.01
C THR A 759 15.67 -18.94 2.89
N GLY A 760 16.55 -18.12 2.31
CA GLY A 760 16.21 -17.16 1.27
C GLY A 760 15.74 -15.79 1.77
N ASP A 761 15.74 -15.56 3.09
CA ASP A 761 15.32 -14.29 3.70
C ASP A 761 16.39 -13.71 4.64
N TRP A 762 16.76 -12.45 4.41
CA TRP A 762 17.80 -11.76 5.18
C TRP A 762 17.38 -11.45 6.62
N VAL A 763 16.08 -11.24 6.90
CA VAL A 763 15.61 -10.88 8.24
C VAL A 763 15.80 -12.06 9.19
N SER A 764 15.28 -13.23 8.80
CA SER A 764 15.37 -14.45 9.59
C SER A 764 16.81 -14.95 9.74
N PHE A 765 17.61 -14.88 8.68
CA PHE A 765 19.01 -15.27 8.71
C PHE A 765 19.84 -14.40 9.67
N LEU A 766 19.71 -13.07 9.58
CA LEU A 766 20.39 -12.16 10.50
C LEU A 766 19.89 -12.30 11.93
N ASP A 767 18.59 -12.57 12.11
CA ASP A 767 18.01 -12.76 13.44
C ASP A 767 18.55 -14.02 14.11
N CYS A 768 18.70 -15.13 13.37
CA CYS A 768 19.37 -16.33 13.87
C CYS A 768 20.79 -16.04 14.40
N ILE A 769 21.52 -15.11 13.78
CA ILE A 769 22.84 -14.69 14.29
C ILE A 769 22.71 -13.90 15.61
N LEU A 770 21.67 -13.09 15.76
CA LEU A 770 21.37 -12.41 17.03
C LEU A 770 20.97 -13.42 18.12
N GLN A 771 20.23 -14.48 17.77
CA GLN A 771 19.81 -15.53 18.71
C GLN A 771 21.00 -16.23 19.38
N LEU A 772 22.12 -16.43 18.68
CA LEU A 772 23.34 -17.00 19.28
C LEU A 772 23.89 -16.15 20.44
N HIS A 773 23.76 -14.82 20.37
CA HIS A 773 24.21 -13.92 21.44
C HIS A 773 23.28 -13.97 22.67
N ILE A 774 22.00 -14.33 22.48
CA ILE A 774 21.06 -14.47 23.60
C ILE A 774 21.52 -15.61 24.52
N LEU A 775 22.06 -16.69 23.95
CA LEU A 775 22.54 -17.85 24.70
C LEU A 775 23.78 -17.54 25.55
N GLN A 776 24.62 -16.58 25.13
CA GLN A 776 25.80 -16.13 25.88
C GLN A 776 25.46 -15.43 27.21
N ASN A 777 24.19 -15.02 27.39
CA ASN A 777 23.75 -14.41 28.63
C ASN A 777 23.42 -15.49 29.67
N GLU A 778 24.03 -15.34 30.85
CA GLU A 778 23.93 -16.32 31.94
C GLU A 778 22.56 -16.28 32.63
N ASN A 779 21.84 -15.15 32.58
CA ASN A 779 20.52 -15.00 33.20
C ASN A 779 19.40 -15.29 32.20
N ARG A 780 18.31 -15.94 32.66
CA ARG A 780 17.09 -16.19 31.86
C ARG A 780 16.18 -14.97 31.72
N THR A 781 16.69 -13.77 31.97
CA THR A 781 15.93 -12.54 31.72
C THR A 781 15.76 -12.33 30.23
N LEU A 782 14.59 -11.86 29.82
CA LEU A 782 14.29 -11.63 28.43
C LEU A 782 14.98 -10.35 27.96
N PHE A 783 15.69 -10.45 26.84
CA PHE A 783 16.48 -9.39 26.27
C PHE A 783 16.06 -9.07 24.83
N VAL A 784 16.03 -7.80 24.49
CA VAL A 784 15.83 -7.33 23.11
C VAL A 784 17.00 -6.44 22.68
N PRO A 785 17.40 -6.49 21.39
CA PRO A 785 18.46 -5.62 20.88
C PRO A 785 18.10 -4.13 21.03
N THR A 786 19.04 -3.32 21.51
CA THR A 786 18.85 -1.85 21.64
C THR A 786 19.85 -1.04 20.83
N ARG A 787 21.06 -1.55 20.64
CA ARG A 787 22.10 -0.85 19.87
C ARG A 787 23.01 -1.81 19.13
N ILE A 788 23.40 -1.44 17.92
CA ILE A 788 24.45 -2.11 17.17
C ILE A 788 25.47 -1.07 16.71
N LYS A 789 26.73 -1.23 17.13
CA LYS A 789 27.79 -0.26 16.84
C LYS A 789 28.18 -0.26 15.36
N LYS A 790 28.37 -1.44 14.78
CA LYS A 790 28.71 -1.59 13.35
C LYS A 790 28.22 -2.92 12.79
N ILE A 791 27.68 -2.90 11.58
CA ILE A 791 27.41 -4.11 10.77
C ILE A 791 28.02 -3.91 9.40
N ILE A 792 28.70 -4.92 8.87
CA ILE A 792 29.26 -4.96 7.52
C ILE A 792 28.63 -6.16 6.82
N ILE A 793 28.04 -5.94 5.65
CA ILE A 793 27.43 -7.00 4.84
C ILE A 793 27.88 -6.86 3.39
N ASP A 794 28.46 -7.92 2.83
CA ASP A 794 28.71 -8.08 1.41
C ASP A 794 27.96 -9.30 0.87
N PRO A 795 26.80 -9.09 0.24
CA PRO A 795 25.97 -10.17 -0.30
C PRO A 795 26.70 -11.10 -1.27
N SER A 796 27.67 -10.58 -2.04
CA SER A 796 28.35 -11.35 -3.07
C SER A 796 29.28 -12.40 -2.44
N GLU A 797 29.97 -12.02 -1.37
CA GLU A 797 30.83 -12.92 -0.61
C GLU A 797 29.99 -13.91 0.21
N VAL A 798 28.90 -13.46 0.83
CA VAL A 798 27.97 -14.35 1.57
C VAL A 798 27.39 -15.43 0.65
N LYS A 799 26.91 -15.08 -0.56
CA LYS A 799 26.37 -16.06 -1.53
C LYS A 799 27.41 -17.08 -1.99
N THR A 800 28.65 -16.64 -2.20
CA THR A 800 29.75 -17.54 -2.58
C THR A 800 29.97 -18.59 -1.49
N ASN A 801 30.05 -18.17 -0.23
CA ASN A 801 30.23 -19.10 0.90
C ASN A 801 29.02 -20.04 1.11
N LEU A 802 27.79 -19.53 0.90
CA LEU A 802 26.57 -20.35 0.98
C LEU A 802 26.55 -21.48 -0.05
N GLN A 803 27.00 -21.20 -1.28
CA GLN A 803 27.09 -22.21 -2.35
C GLN A 803 28.13 -23.30 -2.03
N GLU A 804 29.24 -22.92 -1.41
CA GLU A 804 30.29 -23.87 -1.02
C GLU A 804 29.90 -24.76 0.17
N GLN A 805 28.97 -24.33 1.02
CA GLN A 805 28.59 -25.00 2.27
C GLN A 805 27.14 -25.53 2.31
N ASN A 806 26.55 -25.84 1.14
CA ASN A 806 25.17 -26.37 1.04
C ASN A 806 24.12 -25.53 1.79
N ASN A 807 24.17 -24.20 1.66
CA ASN A 807 23.29 -23.22 2.32
C ASN A 807 23.38 -23.15 3.86
N ILE A 808 24.33 -23.83 4.50
CA ILE A 808 24.54 -23.74 5.95
C ILE A 808 25.88 -23.05 6.21
N ILE A 809 25.87 -21.96 6.99
CA ILE A 809 27.08 -21.24 7.37
C ILE A 809 27.39 -21.41 8.85
N THR A 810 28.66 -21.63 9.15
CA THR A 810 29.16 -21.59 10.53
C THR A 810 29.48 -20.16 10.93
N VAL A 811 28.81 -19.68 11.98
CA VAL A 811 28.94 -18.33 12.52
C VAL A 811 29.70 -18.42 13.84
N ASN A 812 30.80 -17.68 13.97
CA ASN A 812 31.54 -17.57 15.22
C ASN A 812 31.10 -16.31 15.97
N VAL A 813 30.95 -16.42 17.29
CA VAL A 813 30.48 -15.36 18.18
C VAL A 813 31.48 -15.21 19.34
N SER A 814 32.21 -14.10 19.35
CA SER A 814 33.15 -13.77 20.41
C SER A 814 32.52 -12.80 21.42
N ARG A 815 32.30 -13.29 22.64
CA ARG A 815 31.87 -12.46 23.78
C ARG A 815 32.92 -11.39 24.13
N TYR A 816 34.21 -11.73 24.03
CA TYR A 816 35.32 -10.84 24.40
C TYR A 816 35.49 -9.65 23.44
N HIS A 817 35.30 -9.88 22.15
CA HIS A 817 35.42 -8.83 21.14
C HIS A 817 34.08 -8.16 20.79
N GLU A 818 32.97 -8.61 21.41
CA GLU A 818 31.59 -8.22 21.05
C GLU A 818 31.34 -8.34 19.54
N THR A 819 31.86 -9.40 18.93
CA THR A 819 31.84 -9.59 17.47
C THR A 819 31.23 -10.92 17.11
N ALA A 820 30.38 -10.92 16.08
CA ALA A 820 29.98 -12.14 15.39
C ALA A 820 30.19 -12.00 13.89
N GLY A 821 30.58 -13.07 13.24
CA GLY A 821 30.63 -13.06 11.79
C GLY A 821 31.26 -14.28 11.16
N PHE A 822 31.37 -14.17 9.85
CA PHE A 822 31.94 -15.14 8.92
C PHE A 822 32.38 -14.37 7.66
N PRO A 823 33.12 -14.97 6.72
CA PRO A 823 33.56 -14.24 5.52
C PRO A 823 32.38 -13.61 4.76
N GLY A 824 32.41 -12.29 4.58
CA GLY A 824 31.32 -11.49 3.98
C GLY A 824 30.34 -10.84 4.96
N PHE A 825 30.38 -11.16 6.25
CA PHE A 825 29.50 -10.59 7.28
C PHE A 825 30.22 -10.36 8.61
N GLU A 826 30.07 -9.17 9.18
CA GLU A 826 30.60 -8.86 10.51
C GLU A 826 29.66 -7.93 11.29
N LEU A 827 29.31 -8.31 12.51
CA LEU A 827 28.53 -7.55 13.47
C LEU A 827 29.40 -7.23 14.70
N ARG A 828 29.42 -5.96 15.12
CA ARG A 828 30.19 -5.50 16.29
C ARG A 828 29.34 -4.65 17.26
N GLY A 829 29.56 -4.86 18.56
CA GLY A 829 29.03 -4.03 19.64
C GLY A 829 27.50 -4.06 19.73
N LEU A 830 26.95 -5.27 19.87
CA LEU A 830 25.53 -5.55 20.07
C LEU A 830 25.17 -5.42 21.55
N ASN A 831 24.26 -4.50 21.86
CA ASN A 831 23.74 -4.29 23.21
C ASN A 831 22.30 -4.76 23.32
N PHE A 832 21.95 -5.30 24.49
CA PHE A 832 20.62 -5.73 24.85
C PHE A 832 20.07 -4.95 26.04
N ALA A 833 18.75 -4.82 26.13
CA ALA A 833 18.06 -4.33 27.33
C ALA A 833 17.03 -5.34 27.83
N ASN A 834 16.80 -5.35 29.13
CA ASN A 834 15.82 -6.23 29.77
C ASN A 834 14.40 -5.81 29.34
N PHE A 835 13.66 -6.76 28.77
CA PHE A 835 12.26 -6.60 28.41
C PHE A 835 11.40 -7.08 29.58
N SER A 836 10.82 -6.13 30.33
CA SER A 836 9.81 -6.43 31.33
C SER A 836 8.43 -6.00 30.83
N SER A 837 7.58 -6.93 30.41
CA SER A 837 6.19 -6.59 30.14
C SER A 837 5.50 -6.31 31.49
N LYS A 838 5.04 -5.07 31.70
CA LYS A 838 4.21 -4.70 32.88
C LYS A 838 2.75 -5.13 32.72
N SER A 839 2.41 -5.99 31.76
CA SER A 839 1.03 -6.36 31.45
C SER A 839 0.83 -7.88 31.43
N GLN A 840 -0.09 -8.32 32.29
CA GLN A 840 -0.71 -9.65 32.39
C GLN A 840 0.24 -10.85 32.37
N LEU A 841 0.39 -11.46 33.54
CA LEU A 841 0.82 -12.85 33.70
C LEU A 841 -0.03 -13.72 32.76
N CYS A 842 0.54 -14.16 31.63
CA CYS A 842 0.03 -15.37 30.97
C CYS A 842 0.09 -16.51 31.98
N ASP A 843 -0.89 -17.42 31.93
CA ASP A 843 -0.85 -18.62 32.74
C ASP A 843 0.47 -19.36 32.47
N PRO A 844 1.24 -19.73 33.51
CA PRO A 844 2.50 -20.40 33.33
C PRO A 844 2.26 -21.72 32.58
N ILE A 845 2.89 -21.87 31.41
CA ILE A 845 2.90 -23.15 30.71
C ILE A 845 3.71 -24.11 31.59
N THR A 846 3.03 -25.05 32.23
CA THR A 846 3.68 -26.09 33.03
C THR A 846 4.22 -27.18 32.12
N THR A 847 5.54 -27.17 31.89
CA THR A 847 6.25 -28.27 31.25
C THR A 847 6.97 -29.13 32.29
N GLU A 848 6.76 -30.44 32.24
CA GLU A 848 7.44 -31.39 33.10
C GLU A 848 8.76 -31.81 32.44
N HIS A 849 9.89 -31.62 33.13
CA HIS A 849 11.22 -31.96 32.62
C HIS A 849 11.84 -33.04 33.51
N VAL A 850 12.30 -34.11 32.87
CA VAL A 850 13.13 -35.15 33.51
C VAL A 850 14.58 -34.81 33.21
N PHE A 851 15.35 -34.49 34.25
CA PHE A 851 16.78 -34.27 34.15
C PHE A 851 17.49 -35.62 34.09
N VAL A 852 18.27 -35.86 33.05
CA VAL A 852 19.05 -37.09 32.88
C VAL A 852 20.51 -36.69 32.87
N SER A 853 21.32 -37.26 33.78
CA SER A 853 22.76 -37.01 33.79
C SER A 853 23.38 -37.49 32.48
N TYR A 854 24.28 -36.71 31.91
CA TYR A 854 25.12 -37.17 30.80
C TYR A 854 26.12 -38.20 31.33
N CYS A 855 25.74 -39.47 31.31
CA CYS A 855 26.62 -40.57 31.68
C CYS A 855 27.47 -40.95 30.46
N SER A 856 28.70 -40.44 30.36
CA SER A 856 29.73 -41.15 29.60
C SER A 856 29.98 -42.45 30.35
N SER A 857 29.56 -43.57 29.77
CA SER A 857 29.69 -44.89 30.35
C SER A 857 31.16 -45.29 30.46
N GLU A 858 31.87 -44.85 31.50
CA GLU A 858 33.15 -45.41 31.92
C GLU A 858 33.47 -45.04 33.37
N SER A 859 34.09 -45.98 34.06
CA SER A 859 34.13 -46.16 35.51
C SER A 859 34.76 -45.04 36.34
N THR A 860 34.19 -44.86 37.53
CA THR A 860 34.69 -44.18 38.73
C THR A 860 36.20 -44.34 38.99
N THR A 861 36.98 -43.40 38.47
CA THR A 861 38.17 -42.82 39.12
C THR A 861 38.40 -41.47 38.47
N ILE A 862 38.26 -40.40 39.26
CA ILE A 862 38.26 -39.03 38.74
C ILE A 862 39.70 -38.59 38.50
N SER A 863 39.98 -38.04 37.33
CA SER A 863 41.29 -37.48 37.02
C SER A 863 41.57 -36.24 37.90
N LYS A 864 42.84 -35.93 38.13
CA LYS A 864 43.25 -34.75 38.93
C LYS A 864 42.59 -33.47 38.41
N GLU A 865 42.41 -33.36 37.10
CA GLU A 865 41.81 -32.22 36.41
C GLU A 865 40.33 -32.05 36.76
N ILE A 866 39.53 -33.12 36.70
CA ILE A 866 38.09 -33.07 37.00
C ILE A 866 37.85 -32.80 38.49
N ALA A 867 38.69 -33.36 39.37
CA ALA A 867 38.63 -33.09 40.81
C ALA A 867 38.95 -31.62 41.14
N LEU A 868 39.95 -31.02 40.47
CA LEU A 868 40.28 -29.61 40.60
C LEU A 868 39.21 -28.71 40.02
N GLN A 869 38.66 -29.04 38.85
CA GLN A 869 37.57 -28.30 38.20
C GLN A 869 36.35 -28.23 39.12
N SER A 870 35.95 -29.37 39.70
CA SER A 870 34.82 -29.43 40.63
C SER A 870 35.04 -28.54 41.87
N ILE A 871 36.26 -28.48 42.41
CA ILE A 871 36.60 -27.63 43.57
C ILE A 871 36.52 -26.15 43.22
N VAL A 872 37.07 -25.76 42.07
CA VAL A 872 37.05 -24.37 41.62
C VAL A 872 35.61 -23.91 41.38
N GLU A 873 34.77 -24.75 40.78
CA GLU A 873 33.33 -24.46 40.62
C GLU A 873 32.63 -24.24 41.96
N ILE A 874 32.87 -25.12 42.94
CA ILE A 874 32.31 -24.98 44.29
C ILE A 874 32.72 -23.65 44.92
N VAL A 875 33.98 -23.25 44.77
CA VAL A 875 34.51 -21.99 45.32
C VAL A 875 33.86 -20.79 44.66
N VAL A 876 33.74 -20.78 43.34
CA VAL A 876 33.13 -19.70 42.57
C VAL A 876 31.65 -19.56 42.95
N GLU A 877 30.89 -20.66 42.99
CA GLU A 877 29.48 -20.67 43.35
C GLU A 877 29.22 -20.21 44.80
N ASN A 878 30.19 -20.38 45.70
CA ASN A 878 30.08 -19.99 47.10
C ASN A 878 30.70 -18.60 47.42
N SER A 879 31.21 -17.88 46.43
CA SER A 879 31.81 -16.54 46.59
C SER A 879 30.80 -15.42 46.26
N GLU A 880 30.65 -14.43 47.15
CA GLU A 880 29.60 -13.39 47.03
C GLU A 880 30.00 -12.14 46.19
N GLY A 881 31.06 -12.20 45.38
CA GLY A 881 31.64 -10.99 44.75
C GLY A 881 32.24 -11.19 43.35
N ALA A 882 32.25 -10.10 42.56
CA ALA A 882 32.72 -10.10 41.17
C ALA A 882 34.26 -10.13 40.99
N LYS A 883 35.05 -9.76 42.02
CA LYS A 883 36.53 -9.80 41.98
C LYS A 883 37.02 -10.99 42.79
N PHE A 884 37.74 -11.90 42.14
CA PHE A 884 38.21 -13.15 42.75
C PHE A 884 39.74 -13.20 42.64
N GLU A 885 40.46 -13.10 43.75
CA GLU A 885 41.93 -13.17 43.75
C GLU A 885 42.39 -14.60 44.06
N PHE A 886 43.13 -15.20 43.12
CA PHE A 886 43.71 -16.54 43.24
C PHE A 886 45.21 -16.41 43.48
N THR A 887 45.66 -16.90 44.63
CA THR A 887 47.09 -16.94 44.98
C THR A 887 47.58 -18.37 45.06
N GLU A 888 48.59 -18.69 44.24
CA GLU A 888 49.26 -19.99 44.25
C GLU A 888 50.60 -19.89 45.00
N ILE A 889 50.79 -20.69 46.03
CA ILE A 889 52.03 -20.76 46.80
C ILE A 889 52.70 -22.10 46.54
N LEU A 890 53.80 -22.09 45.80
CA LEU A 890 54.50 -23.30 45.34
C LEU A 890 55.85 -23.48 46.04
N SER A 891 56.11 -24.72 46.45
CA SER A 891 57.45 -25.17 46.86
C SER A 891 58.33 -25.57 45.66
N ASN A 892 57.73 -25.94 44.52
CA ASN A 892 58.44 -26.33 43.29
C ASN A 892 57.69 -25.83 42.03
N LEU A 893 58.38 -25.08 41.17
CA LEU A 893 57.77 -24.29 40.08
C LEU A 893 57.27 -25.10 38.87
N HIS A 894 57.58 -26.40 38.78
CA HIS A 894 57.21 -27.25 37.64
C HIS A 894 55.78 -27.84 37.69
N ASN A 895 55.04 -27.67 38.79
CA ASN A 895 53.71 -28.27 38.99
C ASN A 895 52.63 -27.21 39.27
N SER A 896 52.66 -26.08 38.56
CA SER A 896 51.68 -25.01 38.75
C SER A 896 50.28 -25.46 38.32
N VAL A 897 49.35 -25.44 39.28
CA VAL A 897 47.92 -25.68 39.10
C VAL A 897 47.26 -24.46 38.43
N THR A 898 47.84 -23.28 38.55
CA THR A 898 47.38 -22.03 37.92
C THR A 898 47.17 -22.16 36.41
N ALA A 899 48.11 -22.77 35.69
CA ALA A 899 48.00 -22.92 34.24
C ALA A 899 46.83 -23.85 33.86
N GLN A 900 46.65 -24.92 34.64
CA GLN A 900 45.57 -25.89 34.44
C GLN A 900 44.19 -25.31 34.78
N VAL A 901 44.10 -24.47 35.81
CA VAL A 901 42.86 -23.76 36.19
C VAL A 901 42.45 -22.76 35.11
N LYS A 902 43.40 -22.03 34.51
CA LYS A 902 43.12 -21.06 33.44
C LYS A 902 42.63 -21.73 32.15
N ASP A 903 43.17 -22.89 31.82
CA ASP A 903 42.82 -23.63 30.59
C ASP A 903 41.59 -24.53 30.74
N SER A 904 41.26 -24.98 31.95
CA SER A 904 40.14 -25.91 32.21
C SER A 904 38.83 -25.20 32.62
N CYS A 905 38.89 -23.91 32.95
CA CYS A 905 37.70 -23.16 33.33
C CYS A 905 37.05 -22.49 32.12
N THR A 906 35.83 -22.90 31.78
CA THR A 906 34.97 -22.23 30.78
C THR A 906 34.37 -20.90 31.27
N PHE A 907 34.71 -20.46 32.48
CA PHE A 907 34.23 -19.20 33.06
C PHE A 907 35.07 -17.99 32.63
N SER A 908 34.40 -16.89 32.29
CA SER A 908 35.05 -15.59 32.08
C SER A 908 35.46 -14.98 33.42
N PHE A 909 36.69 -15.25 33.87
CA PHE A 909 37.32 -14.47 34.93
C PHE A 909 37.66 -13.07 34.42
N SER A 910 36.68 -12.18 34.36
CA SER A 910 36.90 -10.79 33.93
C SER A 910 37.70 -9.96 34.95
N THR A 911 37.82 -10.44 36.20
CA THR A 911 38.61 -9.77 37.25
C THR A 911 39.25 -10.77 38.23
N CYS A 912 40.06 -11.70 37.72
CA CYS A 912 40.95 -12.52 38.55
C CYS A 912 42.40 -12.03 38.41
N GLU A 913 42.96 -11.45 39.48
CA GLU A 913 44.41 -11.25 39.57
C GLU A 913 45.05 -12.56 40.05
N LEU A 914 46.06 -12.99 39.32
CA LEU A 914 46.70 -14.27 39.50
C LEU A 914 48.12 -14.04 40.02
N THR A 915 48.35 -14.38 41.28
CA THR A 915 49.60 -14.12 41.98
C THR A 915 50.27 -15.44 42.31
N THR A 916 51.50 -15.64 41.83
CA THR A 916 52.28 -16.83 42.13
C THR A 916 53.42 -16.44 43.07
N VAL A 917 53.45 -17.06 44.26
CA VAL A 917 54.45 -16.75 45.30
C VAL A 917 55.44 -17.91 45.37
N ASN A 918 56.72 -17.60 45.11
CA ASN A 918 57.79 -18.58 45.22
C ASN A 918 58.36 -18.57 46.64
N VAL A 919 58.31 -19.72 47.31
CA VAL A 919 58.83 -19.90 48.68
C VAL A 919 60.35 -20.17 48.68
N SER A 920 60.93 -20.52 47.52
CA SER A 920 62.36 -20.81 47.39
C SER A 920 63.14 -19.58 46.90
N ASN A 921 64.27 -19.25 47.55
CA ASN A 921 65.21 -18.19 47.16
C ASN A 921 65.99 -18.51 45.87
N ALA A 922 65.32 -18.98 44.81
CA ALA A 922 65.92 -19.26 43.52
C ALA A 922 65.89 -18.01 42.62
N ARG A 923 66.98 -17.79 41.85
CA ARG A 923 67.14 -16.63 40.95
C ARG A 923 66.10 -16.66 39.82
N THR A 924 65.54 -15.49 39.52
CA THR A 924 64.42 -15.25 38.61
C THR A 924 64.72 -15.33 37.10
N ASP A 925 65.94 -15.68 36.70
CA ASP A 925 66.41 -15.51 35.32
C ASP A 925 66.25 -16.75 34.41
N ASP A 926 65.84 -17.92 34.93
CA ASP A 926 65.71 -19.17 34.16
C ASP A 926 64.26 -19.61 33.88
N LEU A 927 63.33 -18.67 33.65
CA LEU A 927 61.90 -18.98 33.49
C LEU A 927 61.33 -18.54 32.14
N GLU A 928 61.37 -19.43 31.14
CA GLU A 928 60.65 -19.25 29.85
C GLU A 928 59.12 -19.36 29.98
N PHE A 929 58.60 -19.73 31.15
CA PHE A 929 57.17 -20.02 31.36
C PHE A 929 56.30 -18.79 31.70
N VAL A 930 56.87 -17.58 31.75
CA VAL A 930 56.15 -16.35 32.14
C VAL A 930 55.75 -15.54 30.90
N LYS A 931 54.68 -15.95 30.22
CA LYS A 931 54.02 -15.16 29.17
C LYS A 931 52.52 -14.92 29.39
N ASN A 932 52.01 -15.21 30.59
CA ASN A 932 50.57 -15.26 30.87
C ASN A 932 50.08 -14.35 32.03
N GLY A 933 50.79 -13.26 32.34
CA GLY A 933 50.26 -12.16 33.17
C GLY A 933 50.35 -12.33 34.69
N SER A 934 51.17 -13.25 35.21
CA SER A 934 51.33 -13.49 36.65
C SER A 934 52.38 -12.56 37.28
N LYS A 935 52.10 -12.02 38.47
CA LYS A 935 53.08 -11.22 39.26
C LYS A 935 53.76 -12.15 40.29
N ILE A 936 55.10 -12.22 40.25
CA ILE A 936 55.89 -12.98 41.23
C ILE A 936 56.26 -12.06 42.38
N ILE A 937 55.86 -12.41 43.59
CA ILE A 937 56.03 -11.60 44.81
C ILE A 937 56.75 -12.46 45.88
N SER A 938 57.58 -11.82 46.72
CA SER A 938 58.23 -12.52 47.84
C SER A 938 57.26 -12.74 49.01
N LEU A 939 57.46 -13.80 49.81
CA LEU A 939 56.59 -14.13 50.94
C LEU A 939 56.46 -13.00 51.98
N GLN A 940 57.47 -12.12 52.08
CA GLN A 940 57.47 -10.95 52.98
C GLN A 940 56.62 -9.77 52.45
N GLU A 941 56.43 -9.63 51.14
CA GLU A 941 55.60 -8.58 50.54
C GLU A 941 54.10 -8.90 50.60
N LEU A 942 53.72 -10.17 50.71
CA LEU A 942 52.32 -10.60 50.78
C LEU A 942 51.65 -10.35 52.15
N ALA A 943 52.43 -10.30 53.23
CA ALA A 943 51.92 -10.27 54.61
C ALA A 943 51.24 -8.94 55.01
N PHE A 944 51.30 -7.89 54.18
CA PHE A 944 50.80 -6.55 54.52
C PHE A 944 49.40 -6.21 53.96
N ASN A 945 48.75 -7.08 53.17
CA ASN A 945 47.42 -6.80 52.62
C ASN A 945 46.59 -8.09 52.39
N PRO A 946 45.69 -8.49 53.32
CA PRO A 946 44.85 -9.66 53.14
C PRO A 946 43.66 -9.33 52.22
N SER A 947 43.83 -9.48 50.91
CA SER A 947 42.76 -9.35 49.90
C SER A 947 42.39 -10.67 49.21
N ASN A 948 43.10 -11.76 49.55
CA ASN A 948 42.98 -13.03 48.84
C ASN A 948 41.70 -13.78 49.21
N HIS A 949 40.93 -14.14 48.17
CA HIS A 949 39.67 -14.87 48.27
C HIS A 949 39.92 -16.39 48.22
N PHE A 950 40.95 -16.83 47.48
CA PHE A 950 41.33 -18.22 47.37
C PHE A 950 42.86 -18.40 47.40
N VAL A 951 43.34 -19.33 48.21
CA VAL A 951 44.76 -19.68 48.31
C VAL A 951 44.94 -21.18 48.05
N TYR A 952 45.88 -21.55 47.18
CA TYR A 952 46.33 -22.93 47.01
C TYR A 952 47.76 -23.08 47.55
N THR A 953 48.02 -24.14 48.30
CA THR A 953 49.39 -24.49 48.71
C THR A 953 49.63 -25.99 48.69
N ASP A 954 50.86 -26.35 48.27
CA ASP A 954 51.41 -27.71 48.29
C ASP A 954 52.41 -27.94 49.44
N CYS A 955 52.59 -26.94 50.34
CA CYS A 955 53.63 -26.90 51.35
C CYS A 955 53.05 -26.99 52.78
N GLU A 956 53.32 -28.08 53.49
CA GLU A 956 52.79 -28.31 54.85
C GLU A 956 53.44 -27.43 55.93
N SER A 957 54.66 -26.93 55.70
CA SER A 957 55.52 -26.35 56.76
C SER A 957 55.25 -24.90 57.14
N HIS A 958 54.36 -24.18 56.43
CA HIS A 958 54.10 -22.74 56.65
C HIS A 958 52.59 -22.40 56.81
N PHE A 959 51.77 -23.39 57.17
CA PHE A 959 50.30 -23.28 57.25
C PHE A 959 49.78 -22.07 58.07
N MET A 960 50.38 -21.80 59.24
CA MET A 960 49.97 -20.70 60.15
C MET A 960 50.19 -19.31 59.52
N GLU A 961 51.16 -19.16 58.62
CA GLU A 961 51.45 -17.91 57.93
C GLU A 961 50.44 -17.65 56.79
N PHE A 962 49.90 -18.73 56.20
CA PHE A 962 48.92 -18.67 55.12
C PHE A 962 47.49 -18.36 55.61
N GLU A 963 47.15 -18.74 56.85
CA GLU A 963 45.88 -18.38 57.49
C GLU A 963 45.66 -16.86 57.61
N ALA A 964 46.75 -16.10 57.80
CA ALA A 964 46.70 -14.65 57.92
C ALA A 964 46.39 -13.93 56.59
N LEU A 965 46.56 -14.62 55.45
CA LEU A 965 46.37 -14.06 54.10
C LEU A 965 44.92 -14.12 53.61
N LEU A 966 44.06 -14.91 54.27
CA LEU A 966 42.67 -15.16 53.89
C LEU A 966 41.70 -14.21 54.59
N ILE A 967 40.82 -13.59 53.81
CA ILE A 967 39.67 -12.83 54.33
C ILE A 967 38.63 -13.78 54.98
N SER A 968 37.79 -13.25 55.87
CA SER A 968 36.66 -14.01 56.45
C SER A 968 35.74 -14.51 55.33
N GLY A 969 35.41 -15.80 55.32
CA GLY A 969 34.64 -16.44 54.25
C GLY A 969 35.46 -16.85 53.01
N GLY A 970 36.77 -16.57 52.96
CA GLY A 970 37.69 -17.02 51.91
C GLY A 970 38.06 -18.51 51.99
N PHE A 971 38.63 -19.03 50.91
CA PHE A 971 38.84 -20.46 50.68
C PHE A 971 40.33 -20.85 50.61
N LEU A 972 40.70 -21.95 51.25
CA LEU A 972 42.03 -22.54 51.22
C LEU A 972 41.94 -23.95 50.64
N LEU A 973 42.63 -24.20 49.52
CA LEU A 973 42.79 -25.54 48.97
C LEU A 973 44.14 -26.10 49.36
N PHE A 974 44.11 -27.24 50.03
CA PHE A 974 45.29 -27.91 50.57
C PHE A 974 45.38 -29.35 50.04
N LYS A 975 46.60 -29.75 49.66
CA LYS A 975 46.91 -31.09 49.18
C LYS A 975 47.63 -31.87 50.27
N CYS A 976 47.00 -32.91 50.84
CA CYS A 976 47.57 -33.66 51.97
C CYS A 976 47.21 -35.15 51.95
N ALA A 977 47.97 -35.97 52.67
CA ALA A 977 47.60 -37.35 53.02
C ALA A 977 46.78 -37.36 54.31
N ASP A 978 45.71 -38.17 54.39
CA ASP A 978 44.57 -38.16 55.35
C ASP A 978 44.86 -37.96 56.89
N THR A 979 46.10 -37.82 57.33
CA THR A 979 46.56 -37.76 58.74
C THR A 979 46.63 -36.37 59.42
N LEU A 980 46.29 -35.24 58.76
CA LEU A 980 46.48 -33.87 59.34
C LEU A 980 45.19 -33.10 59.74
N LEU A 981 44.03 -33.75 59.76
CA LEU A 981 42.72 -33.09 59.95
C LEU A 981 42.51 -32.38 61.31
N ASP A 982 43.24 -32.74 62.37
CA ASP A 982 43.06 -32.19 63.72
C ASP A 982 43.62 -30.76 63.90
N LEU A 983 44.39 -30.25 62.94
CA LEU A 983 45.05 -28.92 63.00
C LEU A 983 44.13 -27.74 62.61
N PHE A 984 42.97 -27.99 62.01
CA PHE A 984 42.14 -26.95 61.37
C PHE A 984 41.04 -26.36 62.26
N ARG A 985 41.36 -25.91 63.48
CA ARG A 985 40.37 -25.27 64.39
C ARG A 985 40.11 -23.81 63.97
N GLY A 986 39.05 -23.57 63.20
CA GLY A 986 38.68 -22.23 62.71
C GLY A 986 38.22 -22.19 61.25
N TYR A 987 38.31 -23.34 60.56
CA TYR A 987 37.89 -23.52 59.18
C TYR A 987 36.75 -24.52 59.08
N GLU A 988 35.88 -24.29 58.12
CA GLU A 988 34.84 -25.20 57.67
C GLU A 988 35.37 -26.02 56.48
N ILE A 989 35.29 -27.34 56.53
CA ILE A 989 35.64 -28.17 55.37
C ILE A 989 34.48 -28.12 54.38
N ILE A 990 34.72 -27.64 53.16
CA ILE A 990 33.69 -27.49 52.12
C ILE A 990 33.66 -28.69 51.18
N SER A 991 34.80 -29.32 50.92
CA SER A 991 34.86 -30.51 50.06
C SER A 991 36.15 -31.30 50.33
N LYS A 992 36.07 -32.62 50.14
CA LYS A 992 37.22 -33.53 50.11
C LYS A 992 37.14 -34.31 48.81
N ASN A 993 38.14 -34.22 47.94
CA ASN A 993 38.20 -34.98 46.69
C ASN A 993 39.42 -35.88 46.65
N ARG A 994 39.20 -37.20 46.58
CA ARG A 994 40.27 -38.19 46.38
C ARG A 994 40.55 -38.40 44.90
N PHE A 995 41.82 -38.41 44.52
CA PHE A 995 42.26 -38.66 43.15
C PHE A 995 43.55 -39.51 43.15
N LEU A 996 43.81 -40.17 42.02
CA LEU A 996 45.02 -40.98 41.81
C LEU A 996 46.06 -40.17 41.04
N GLU A 997 47.24 -39.97 41.62
CA GLU A 997 48.37 -39.35 40.94
C GLU A 997 49.57 -40.32 40.99
N LYS A 998 50.05 -40.75 39.82
CA LYS A 998 51.18 -41.70 39.69
C LYS A 998 51.01 -42.99 40.52
N GLY A 999 49.78 -43.48 40.66
CA GLY A 999 49.46 -44.75 41.34
C GLY A 999 49.28 -44.67 42.87
N PHE A 1000 49.34 -43.46 43.46
CA PHE A 1000 49.05 -43.23 44.88
C PHE A 1000 47.78 -42.40 45.05
N GLU A 1001 46.94 -42.74 46.03
CA GLU A 1001 45.76 -41.94 46.41
C GLU A 1001 46.20 -40.66 47.11
N GLN A 1002 45.69 -39.52 46.65
CA GLN A 1002 45.89 -38.22 47.27
C GLN A 1002 44.54 -37.52 47.48
N THR A 1003 44.45 -36.69 48.51
CA THR A 1003 43.22 -35.98 48.87
C THR A 1003 43.44 -34.47 48.73
N PHE A 1004 42.59 -33.82 47.93
CA PHE A 1004 42.40 -32.37 48.00
C PHE A 1004 41.35 -32.05 49.06
N VAL A 1005 41.70 -31.17 49.99
CA VAL A 1005 40.78 -30.68 51.02
C VAL A 1005 40.56 -29.19 50.79
N LEU A 1006 39.31 -28.82 50.52
CA LEU A 1006 38.89 -27.42 50.42
C LEU A 1006 38.36 -26.96 51.79
N LEU A 1007 38.99 -25.94 52.33
CA LEU A 1007 38.65 -25.31 53.60
C LEU A 1007 38.10 -23.90 53.36
N ARG A 1008 37.18 -23.43 54.20
CA ARG A 1008 36.67 -22.06 54.21
C ARG A 1008 36.83 -21.46 55.58
N LYS A 1009 37.33 -20.23 55.66
CA LYS A 1009 37.47 -19.51 56.93
C LYS A 1009 36.07 -19.14 57.46
N ILE A 1010 35.70 -19.63 58.64
CA ILE A 1010 34.33 -19.54 59.17
C ILE A 1010 33.92 -18.07 59.33
N SER A 1011 32.81 -17.66 58.71
CA SER A 1011 32.13 -16.39 58.94
C SER A 1011 30.80 -16.64 59.64
N ILE A 1012 30.55 -16.00 60.78
CA ILE A 1012 29.28 -16.18 61.53
C ILE A 1012 28.17 -15.46 60.75
N ASN A 1013 27.31 -16.22 60.06
CA ASN A 1013 26.10 -15.69 59.43
C ASN A 1013 24.89 -16.53 59.89
N THR A 1014 23.83 -15.88 60.38
CA THR A 1014 22.71 -16.49 61.13
C THR A 1014 21.42 -16.54 60.29
N GLY A 1015 21.48 -17.23 59.15
CA GLY A 1015 20.32 -17.45 58.27
C GLY A 1015 19.81 -18.89 58.35
N ARG A 1016 18.48 -19.09 58.40
CA ARG A 1016 17.87 -20.43 58.37
C ARG A 1016 18.10 -21.10 57.00
N SER A 1017 19.03 -22.06 56.95
CA SER A 1017 19.30 -22.89 55.78
C SER A 1017 18.52 -24.22 55.81
N THR A 1018 18.10 -24.70 54.63
CA THR A 1018 17.51 -26.05 54.47
C THR A 1018 18.42 -26.92 53.60
N VAL A 1019 18.77 -28.12 54.07
CA VAL A 1019 19.70 -29.04 53.39
C VAL A 1019 18.92 -30.16 52.68
N ILE A 1020 19.29 -30.48 51.44
CA ILE A 1020 18.70 -31.54 50.61
C ILE A 1020 19.79 -32.54 50.23
N SER A 1021 19.63 -33.79 50.68
CA SER A 1021 20.49 -34.90 50.25
C SER A 1021 20.05 -35.41 48.89
N THR A 1022 21.00 -35.59 47.98
CA THR A 1022 20.73 -36.05 46.61
C THR A 1022 21.34 -37.43 46.35
N ASP A 1023 20.55 -38.31 45.75
CA ASP A 1023 20.96 -39.62 45.22
C ASP A 1023 20.76 -39.61 43.70
N ASP A 1024 21.77 -40.08 42.95
CA ASP A 1024 21.79 -40.11 41.49
C ASP A 1024 20.85 -41.19 40.90
N ASN A 1025 20.39 -42.15 41.72
CA ASN A 1025 19.65 -43.31 41.22
C ASN A 1025 18.14 -43.13 41.12
N ASP A 1026 17.52 -42.28 41.97
CA ASP A 1026 16.05 -42.24 42.08
C ASP A 1026 15.39 -40.87 41.82
N PHE A 1027 16.19 -39.80 41.72
CA PHE A 1027 15.78 -38.40 41.48
C PHE A 1027 14.59 -37.90 42.34
N LYS A 1028 14.13 -38.61 43.38
CA LYS A 1028 12.95 -38.22 44.19
C LYS A 1028 13.20 -36.97 45.00
N TRP A 1029 14.47 -36.67 45.28
CA TRP A 1029 14.91 -35.45 45.93
C TRP A 1029 14.56 -34.19 45.12
N VAL A 1030 14.38 -34.30 43.80
CA VAL A 1030 14.02 -33.17 42.92
C VAL A 1030 12.61 -32.63 43.25
N GLU A 1031 11.64 -33.49 43.53
CA GLU A 1031 10.29 -33.05 43.93
C GLU A 1031 10.27 -32.38 45.31
N SER A 1032 11.11 -32.88 46.23
CA SER A 1032 11.30 -32.27 47.55
C SER A 1032 11.94 -30.89 47.42
N ALA A 1033 12.93 -30.74 46.53
CA ALA A 1033 13.56 -29.46 46.22
C ALA A 1033 12.56 -28.47 45.60
N LYS A 1034 11.76 -28.89 44.61
CA LYS A 1034 10.71 -28.05 43.99
C LYS A 1034 9.70 -27.53 45.03
N LYS A 1035 9.29 -28.37 45.98
CA LYS A 1035 8.32 -28.00 47.02
C LYS A 1035 8.88 -26.96 48.00
N ILE A 1036 10.16 -27.08 48.36
CA ILE A 1036 10.85 -26.14 49.26
C ILE A 1036 11.11 -24.80 48.56
N ILE A 1037 11.57 -24.86 47.31
CA ILE A 1037 11.86 -23.68 46.47
C ILE A 1037 10.60 -22.83 46.20
N ARG A 1038 9.43 -23.45 46.07
CA ARG A 1038 8.15 -22.74 45.92
C ARG A 1038 7.69 -22.02 47.19
N ASN A 1039 8.28 -22.31 48.35
CA ASN A 1039 7.90 -21.71 49.62
C ASN A 1039 8.74 -20.44 49.88
N SER A 1040 8.12 -19.27 49.77
CA SER A 1040 8.77 -17.94 49.80
C SER A 1040 9.43 -17.54 51.14
N GLN A 1041 9.46 -18.43 52.14
CA GLN A 1041 10.08 -18.21 53.44
C GLN A 1041 11.53 -18.73 53.54
N VAL A 1042 12.03 -19.47 52.56
CA VAL A 1042 13.38 -20.06 52.59
C VAL A 1042 14.38 -19.12 51.90
N GLN A 1043 15.35 -18.60 52.66
CA GLN A 1043 16.37 -17.69 52.13
C GLN A 1043 17.61 -18.43 51.57
N GLN A 1044 17.86 -19.67 52.02
CA GLN A 1044 19.04 -20.46 51.63
C GLN A 1044 18.75 -21.97 51.53
N VAL A 1045 19.14 -22.60 50.42
CA VAL A 1045 19.01 -24.04 50.15
C VAL A 1045 20.39 -24.63 49.82
N VAL A 1046 20.75 -25.74 50.47
CA VAL A 1046 22.03 -26.42 50.27
C VAL A 1046 21.78 -27.82 49.70
N PHE A 1047 22.41 -28.14 48.57
CA PHE A 1047 22.38 -29.47 47.95
C PHE A 1047 23.63 -30.26 48.32
N ALA A 1048 23.47 -31.51 48.73
CA ALA A 1048 24.58 -32.37 49.13
C ALA A 1048 24.63 -33.67 48.30
N SER A 1049 25.69 -33.85 47.49
CA SER A 1049 25.89 -35.03 46.63
C SER A 1049 27.10 -35.87 47.03
N GLN A 1050 27.05 -37.17 46.72
CA GLN A 1050 28.15 -38.12 46.93
C GLN A 1050 29.15 -38.16 45.77
N ASN A 1051 28.73 -37.75 44.57
CA ASN A 1051 29.54 -37.84 43.36
C ASN A 1051 29.76 -36.45 42.74
N PRO A 1052 31.00 -35.95 42.63
CA PRO A 1052 31.26 -34.66 42.00
C PRO A 1052 31.02 -34.65 40.48
N SER A 1053 30.92 -35.80 39.82
CA SER A 1053 30.44 -35.90 38.43
C SER A 1053 28.93 -36.07 38.30
N SER A 1054 28.18 -36.04 39.41
CA SER A 1054 26.72 -35.96 39.36
C SER A 1054 26.31 -34.69 38.61
N GLY A 1055 25.25 -34.76 37.80
CA GLY A 1055 24.73 -33.59 37.08
C GLY A 1055 24.18 -32.49 38.00
N ILE A 1056 24.43 -32.57 39.31
CA ILE A 1056 23.91 -31.66 40.33
C ILE A 1056 24.47 -30.25 40.22
N ASN A 1057 25.74 -30.08 39.85
CA ASN A 1057 26.29 -28.73 39.60
C ASN A 1057 25.55 -28.09 38.43
N GLY A 1058 25.25 -28.87 37.38
CA GLY A 1058 24.40 -28.43 36.26
C GLY A 1058 22.99 -28.08 36.71
N PHE A 1059 22.39 -28.90 37.57
CA PHE A 1059 21.05 -28.66 38.13
C PHE A 1059 20.99 -27.41 39.03
N VAL A 1060 21.97 -27.22 39.92
CA VAL A 1060 22.08 -26.04 40.80
C VAL A 1060 22.29 -24.79 39.96
N LYS A 1061 23.17 -24.82 38.96
CA LYS A 1061 23.34 -23.72 38.00
C LYS A 1061 22.03 -23.39 37.29
N CYS A 1062 21.27 -24.39 36.86
CA CYS A 1062 19.93 -24.16 36.27
C CYS A 1062 18.97 -23.50 37.28
N LEU A 1063 18.93 -23.96 38.54
CA LEU A 1063 18.07 -23.36 39.57
C LEU A 1063 18.46 -21.92 39.93
N VAL A 1064 19.76 -21.62 40.03
CA VAL A 1064 20.26 -20.25 40.23
C VAL A 1064 19.83 -19.33 39.08
N LYS A 1065 19.80 -19.86 37.85
CA LYS A 1065 19.31 -19.12 36.67
C LYS A 1065 17.79 -18.95 36.63
N GLU A 1066 17.03 -19.82 37.30
CA GLU A 1066 15.57 -19.86 37.29
C GLU A 1066 14.94 -19.04 38.43
N LEU A 1067 15.58 -18.97 39.60
CA LEU A 1067 14.99 -18.42 40.83
C LEU A 1067 15.53 -17.04 41.18
N ARG A 1068 14.61 -16.08 41.38
CA ARG A 1068 14.94 -14.73 41.86
C ARG A 1068 14.90 -14.72 43.39
N ASN A 1069 16.01 -14.35 44.04
CA ASN A 1069 16.15 -14.09 45.48
C ASN A 1069 16.28 -15.30 46.44
N VAL A 1070 16.65 -16.49 45.97
CA VAL A 1070 16.99 -17.64 46.85
C VAL A 1070 18.47 -17.96 46.71
N LYS A 1071 19.21 -18.02 47.82
CA LYS A 1071 20.62 -18.41 47.81
C LYS A 1071 20.72 -19.93 47.72
N ILE A 1072 21.36 -20.46 46.68
CA ILE A 1072 21.52 -21.90 46.47
C ILE A 1072 23.01 -22.24 46.53
N GLN A 1073 23.38 -23.24 47.30
CA GLN A 1073 24.76 -23.69 47.45
C GLN A 1073 24.86 -25.20 47.22
N CYS A 1074 25.98 -25.64 46.64
CA CYS A 1074 26.28 -27.04 46.41
C CYS A 1074 27.43 -27.51 47.31
N PHE A 1075 27.30 -28.73 47.84
CA PHE A 1075 28.26 -29.40 48.70
C PHE A 1075 28.45 -30.85 48.24
N HIS A 1076 29.69 -31.34 48.25
CA HIS A 1076 30.03 -32.71 47.86
C HIS A 1076 30.70 -33.44 49.02
N ALA A 1077 30.09 -34.54 49.49
CA ALA A 1077 30.59 -35.37 50.57
C ALA A 1077 30.82 -36.81 50.11
N ILE A 1078 32.08 -37.25 50.16
CA ILE A 1078 32.50 -38.55 49.63
C ILE A 1078 32.15 -39.73 50.57
N ASP A 1079 31.87 -39.50 51.86
CA ASP A 1079 31.64 -40.59 52.82
C ASP A 1079 30.13 -40.80 53.15
N PRO A 1080 29.53 -41.96 52.84
CA PRO A 1080 28.12 -42.25 53.07
C PRO A 1080 27.69 -42.14 54.55
N ILE A 1081 28.63 -42.35 55.47
CA ILE A 1081 28.37 -42.31 56.92
C ILE A 1081 28.15 -40.87 57.41
N GLU A 1082 28.74 -39.88 56.72
CA GLU A 1082 28.64 -38.47 57.11
C GLU A 1082 27.28 -37.86 56.74
N LEU A 1083 26.62 -38.30 55.65
CA LEU A 1083 25.36 -37.73 55.14
C LEU A 1083 24.08 -38.16 55.88
N ASN A 1084 24.17 -38.90 57.00
CA ASN A 1084 22.98 -39.33 57.75
C ASN A 1084 22.43 -38.20 58.65
N PHE A 1085 21.45 -37.45 58.13
CA PHE A 1085 20.84 -36.30 58.81
C PHE A 1085 19.99 -36.65 60.04
N ASP A 1086 19.59 -37.92 60.23
CA ASP A 1086 18.84 -38.36 61.42
C ASP A 1086 19.75 -38.61 62.64
N LYS A 1087 21.06 -38.83 62.42
CA LYS A 1087 22.10 -38.94 63.45
C LYS A 1087 23.42 -38.33 62.94
N PRO A 1088 23.51 -36.99 62.86
CA PRO A 1088 24.67 -36.34 62.28
C PRO A 1088 25.91 -36.59 63.14
N SER A 1089 27.04 -36.94 62.50
CA SER A 1089 28.35 -37.05 63.15
C SER A 1089 28.76 -35.70 63.75
N ILE A 1090 29.68 -35.69 64.72
CA ILE A 1090 30.21 -34.42 65.31
C ILE A 1090 30.74 -33.48 64.20
N TYR A 1091 31.29 -34.07 63.13
CA TYR A 1091 31.76 -33.39 61.94
C TYR A 1091 30.61 -32.71 61.16
N LEU A 1092 29.52 -33.43 60.88
CA LEU A 1092 28.33 -32.88 60.21
C LEU A 1092 27.61 -31.85 61.09
N GLN A 1093 27.59 -32.04 62.42
CA GLN A 1093 27.02 -31.09 63.38
C GLN A 1093 27.79 -29.76 63.44
N GLN A 1094 29.11 -29.78 63.26
CA GLN A 1094 29.94 -28.56 63.18
C GLN A 1094 29.72 -27.81 61.86
N GLN A 1095 29.56 -28.52 60.74
CA GLN A 1095 29.17 -27.91 59.46
C GLN A 1095 27.76 -27.31 59.53
N ILE A 1096 26.77 -28.05 60.05
CA ILE A 1096 25.39 -27.54 60.19
C ILE A 1096 25.31 -26.28 61.09
N ARG A 1097 26.18 -26.16 62.12
CA ARG A 1097 26.26 -24.95 62.97
C ARG A 1097 26.96 -23.75 62.32
N GLY A 1098 27.68 -23.94 61.22
CA GLY A 1098 28.20 -22.85 60.38
C GLY A 1098 27.17 -22.34 59.36
N PHE A 1099 26.14 -23.15 59.07
CA PHE A 1099 25.13 -22.89 58.04
C PHE A 1099 23.72 -22.53 58.56
N VAL A 1100 23.41 -22.72 59.85
CA VAL A 1100 22.14 -22.35 60.51
C VAL A 1100 22.39 -21.32 61.60
#